data_AF-A0A6N6JR57-F1
#
_entry.id   AF-A0A6N6JR57-F1
#
_cell.length_a   1.000
_cell.length_b   1.000
_cell.length_c   1.000
_cell.angle_alpha   90.00
_cell.angle_beta   90.00
_cell.angle_gamma   90.00
#
_symmetry.space_group_name_H-M   'P 1'
#
loop_
_entity.id
_entity.type
_entity.pdbx_description
1 polymer ?
#
loop_
_entity_poly.entity_id
_entity_poly.type
_entity_poly.pdbx_seq_one_letter_code
_entity_poly.pdbx_strand_id
1 'polypeptide(L)'
;MGGKWALGLCGLVVGLLAGIGLGWWLASQGQAGQTSAPATVADGTRVDDRPPAASSVNRPKVKAEVPEGPAAASGVVETPPPRKADLPAPDAELSGSVVFDDGKVAAGLRLRALPEVADSVPLWVKDAWDLERRMEYEAAMARTRFEAATETTTDDAGSFVLPVSSASRYQIRCLDPQVVLVWGSTVHVTFSAPTKDITLKALRLVEVHVEVKYEDNTAPATANLSLTWSGAPFQAGSMVWSAAQRKFLLPAGKIALSARLPQDPSTEGSTSLTLPVDQAAPEVVIVLKRPLGLTVTVIQPSPYYADVGCGILGEEHAKTESMLLLSIPRLGHVGQRIPPNQYFFKAPEKGNYLVLVHVNSAFILHRANLAVTGGAQNLTIELQAPKRDEHMVVRLFSPDGKPVGGAKVMMALDHPDVSIGDLSLFMAAGAGEYWIRRPEPELARFEMFAPAEECGLSIRATHRQWGTVFKSVPFNAKEADIHFGGVGDVTVRISNLPAEPVANVVVSVVPEGAAARREISLSHFQERPASAPTAPGRSPLQAVTQFRGVPVGPATLYLFKLIGAGQSGVVLASKTISVTATGVEETLELPGLYDLVVIPDAPLGRLDMTLSRGDGWTTMIKLEDGTCVARQLPEGDYLISVGGRGMMAVRLPASGPVKFEPKPAHALRVSRYDALGIYYRAGLRVGDVITAFDGQALEESQDLRALRREAAKRQTLTLDVVRDGKLVQVVLRESGWQAPFAGGEGLSGIRTR
;
A
#
# COMPACT_ATOMS: atom_id res chain seq x y z
N MET A 1 -67.28 3.75 33.96
CA MET A 1 -67.18 2.35 33.50
C MET A 1 -65.71 2.14 33.17
N GLY A 2 -64.82 1.58 33.99
CA GLY A 2 -64.86 0.47 34.97
C GLY A 2 -63.96 -0.64 34.40
N GLY A 3 -62.89 -1.18 35.00
CA GLY A 3 -62.16 -1.01 36.28
C GLY A 3 -60.64 -1.19 36.01
N LYS A 4 -59.65 -0.84 36.86
CA LYS A 4 -59.35 -0.98 38.31
C LYS A 4 -58.53 -2.25 38.71
N TRP A 5 -57.23 -2.00 39.02
CA TRP A 5 -56.26 -2.62 39.98
C TRP A 5 -55.70 -4.04 39.68
N ALA A 6 -54.41 -4.39 39.89
CA ALA A 6 -53.59 -4.21 41.11
C ALA A 6 -52.04 -4.18 40.90
N LEU A 7 -51.36 -3.65 41.94
CA LEU A 7 -49.92 -3.52 42.20
C LEU A 7 -49.19 -4.84 42.56
N GLY A 8 -47.85 -4.88 42.43
CA GLY A 8 -47.00 -5.72 43.31
C GLY A 8 -45.55 -6.00 42.89
N LEU A 9 -44.61 -5.12 43.32
CA LEU A 9 -43.21 -5.30 43.78
C LEU A 9 -42.12 -6.08 42.99
N CYS A 10 -40.98 -5.37 42.79
CA CYS A 10 -39.55 -5.69 43.06
C CYS A 10 -39.02 -7.11 42.74
N GLY A 11 -37.99 -7.33 41.92
CA GLY A 11 -36.61 -6.81 41.90
C GLY A 11 -35.68 -8.02 41.63
N LEU A 12 -34.76 -8.01 40.66
CA LEU A 12 -33.31 -7.93 40.90
C LEU A 12 -32.55 -7.76 39.56
N VAL A 13 -31.60 -6.82 39.55
CA VAL A 13 -30.64 -6.44 38.49
C VAL A 13 -29.26 -6.96 38.89
N VAL A 14 -28.38 -7.30 37.91
CA VAL A 14 -26.92 -7.04 37.77
C VAL A 14 -26.43 -7.91 36.59
N GLY A 15 -25.66 -7.49 35.58
CA GLY A 15 -24.96 -6.25 35.23
C GLY A 15 -23.93 -6.62 34.14
N LEU A 16 -23.91 -5.91 33.00
CA LEU A 16 -23.13 -6.30 31.80
C LEU A 16 -22.12 -5.20 31.40
N LEU A 17 -20.90 -5.67 31.10
CA LEU A 17 -19.64 -4.97 30.84
C LEU A 17 -19.53 -4.42 29.40
N ALA A 18 -18.79 -3.32 29.22
CA ALA A 18 -18.46 -2.73 27.90
C ALA A 18 -17.10 -3.20 27.35
N GLY A 19 -17.00 -3.25 26.02
CA GLY A 19 -16.05 -3.98 25.17
C GLY A 19 -14.55 -3.74 25.42
N ILE A 20 -13.67 -4.69 25.14
CA ILE A 20 -13.55 -5.56 23.96
C ILE A 20 -13.25 -6.99 24.45
N GLY A 21 -14.08 -8.00 24.10
CA GLY A 21 -13.67 -9.41 24.30
C GLY A 21 -14.68 -10.54 24.55
N LEU A 22 -16.02 -10.38 24.53
CA LEU A 22 -16.90 -11.53 24.86
C LEU A 22 -18.27 -11.52 24.17
N GLY A 23 -18.30 -11.90 22.89
CA GLY A 23 -19.53 -12.07 22.11
C GLY A 23 -20.06 -13.51 21.99
N TRP A 24 -19.56 -14.49 22.74
CA TRP A 24 -19.68 -15.90 22.28
C TRP A 24 -20.04 -16.99 23.31
N TRP A 25 -20.87 -16.72 24.33
CA TRP A 25 -21.22 -17.78 25.31
C TRP A 25 -22.70 -17.92 25.71
N LEU A 26 -23.67 -17.33 25.02
CA LEU A 26 -25.11 -17.49 25.36
C LEU A 26 -26.02 -17.93 24.20
N ALA A 27 -25.56 -18.85 23.35
CA ALA A 27 -26.39 -19.45 22.29
C ALA A 27 -26.21 -20.98 22.15
N SER A 28 -26.16 -21.71 23.26
CA SER A 28 -26.30 -23.17 23.22
C SER A 28 -26.96 -23.69 24.50
N GLN A 29 -28.29 -23.85 24.49
CA GLN A 29 -29.03 -24.96 25.11
C GLN A 29 -30.52 -24.89 24.70
N GLY A 30 -31.00 -25.95 24.04
CA GLY A 30 -32.41 -26.34 24.02
C GLY A 30 -33.20 -26.14 22.72
N GLN A 31 -33.13 -27.09 21.79
CA GLN A 31 -34.22 -28.06 21.60
C GLN A 31 -33.86 -29.16 20.58
N ALA A 32 -34.21 -30.38 20.96
CA ALA A 32 -33.98 -31.61 20.25
C ALA A 32 -35.10 -31.93 19.25
N GLY A 33 -34.71 -32.65 18.18
CA GLY A 33 -35.55 -33.67 17.55
C GLY A 33 -36.19 -33.30 16.22
N GLN A 34 -35.66 -33.85 15.12
CA GLN A 34 -36.41 -34.79 14.27
C GLN A 34 -35.50 -35.38 13.18
N THR A 35 -35.44 -36.71 13.16
CA THR A 35 -34.77 -37.58 12.20
C THR A 35 -35.56 -37.70 10.89
N SER A 36 -34.87 -37.71 9.75
CA SER A 36 -35.36 -38.33 8.52
C SER A 36 -34.22 -39.04 7.77
N ALA A 37 -34.59 -40.17 7.16
CA ALA A 37 -33.80 -41.32 6.72
C ALA A 37 -32.78 -41.07 5.57
N PRO A 38 -31.82 -41.98 5.36
CA PRO A 38 -30.89 -41.91 4.24
C PRO A 38 -31.52 -42.49 2.95
N ALA A 39 -31.37 -41.75 1.86
CA ALA A 39 -31.69 -42.21 0.52
C ALA A 39 -30.52 -43.04 -0.04
N THR A 40 -30.90 -44.20 -0.55
CA THR A 40 -30.12 -45.21 -1.26
C THR A 40 -29.51 -44.63 -2.55
N VAL A 41 -28.20 -44.80 -2.77
CA VAL A 41 -27.58 -44.66 -4.10
C VAL A 41 -27.37 -46.06 -4.65
N ALA A 42 -28.05 -46.32 -5.76
CA ALA A 42 -28.01 -47.58 -6.48
C ALA A 42 -26.76 -47.67 -7.37
N ASP A 43 -26.29 -48.91 -7.41
CA ASP A 43 -25.22 -49.50 -8.19
C ASP A 43 -25.47 -49.38 -9.71
N GLY A 44 -24.38 -49.28 -10.47
CA GLY A 44 -24.41 -49.02 -11.92
C GLY A 44 -23.15 -49.54 -12.58
N THR A 45 -23.10 -50.85 -12.75
CA THR A 45 -22.11 -51.60 -13.51
C THR A 45 -21.99 -51.15 -14.97
N ARG A 46 -20.76 -51.05 -15.48
CA ARG A 46 -20.50 -51.33 -16.90
C ARG A 46 -19.12 -51.94 -17.12
N VAL A 47 -19.18 -53.20 -17.51
CA VAL A 47 -18.14 -54.02 -18.13
C VAL A 47 -17.97 -53.56 -19.57
N ASP A 48 -16.73 -53.47 -20.07
CA ASP A 48 -16.42 -53.94 -21.41
C ASP A 48 -14.93 -54.23 -21.61
N ASP A 49 -14.72 -55.33 -22.30
CA ASP A 49 -13.49 -56.07 -22.52
C ASP A 49 -12.59 -55.46 -23.60
N ARG A 50 -11.26 -55.68 -23.49
CA ARG A 50 -10.39 -56.16 -24.59
C ARG A 50 -8.94 -56.47 -24.15
N PRO A 51 -8.22 -57.35 -24.90
CA PRO A 51 -7.29 -58.36 -24.37
C PRO A 51 -5.80 -57.96 -24.41
N PRO A 52 -4.88 -58.79 -23.85
CA PRO A 52 -3.51 -58.40 -23.58
C PRO A 52 -2.56 -58.70 -24.75
N ALA A 53 -1.53 -57.86 -24.90
CA ALA A 53 -0.35 -58.16 -25.71
C ALA A 53 0.88 -58.29 -24.80
N ALA A 54 1.58 -59.41 -24.98
CA ALA A 54 2.81 -59.78 -24.28
C ALA A 54 4.07 -59.32 -25.04
N SER A 55 5.12 -58.97 -24.29
CA SER A 55 6.55 -59.32 -24.46
C SER A 55 7.40 -58.30 -23.68
N SER A 56 7.95 -58.67 -22.52
CA SER A 56 9.28 -59.26 -22.31
C SER A 56 10.46 -58.35 -22.69
N VAL A 57 11.08 -57.69 -21.71
CA VAL A 57 12.55 -57.63 -21.56
C VAL A 57 12.90 -57.58 -20.08
N ASN A 58 13.55 -58.64 -19.61
CA ASN A 58 14.26 -58.74 -18.33
C ASN A 58 15.58 -57.96 -18.40
N ARG A 59 15.92 -57.17 -17.36
CA ARG A 59 17.29 -56.98 -16.81
C ARG A 59 17.27 -56.09 -15.55
N PRO A 60 18.31 -56.15 -14.69
CA PRO A 60 18.14 -56.50 -13.28
C PRO A 60 18.19 -55.33 -12.31
N LYS A 61 17.59 -55.56 -11.15
CA LYS A 61 17.61 -54.74 -9.94
C LYS A 61 19.04 -54.42 -9.48
N VAL A 62 19.37 -53.14 -9.39
CA VAL A 62 20.35 -52.63 -8.41
C VAL A 62 19.57 -51.73 -7.46
N LYS A 63 19.40 -52.23 -6.24
CA LYS A 63 18.70 -51.57 -5.14
C LYS A 63 19.73 -50.69 -4.43
N ALA A 64 19.70 -49.38 -4.68
CA ALA A 64 20.34 -48.39 -3.82
C ALA A 64 19.21 -47.63 -3.13
N GLU A 65 18.91 -48.04 -1.90
CA GLU A 65 18.02 -47.30 -0.99
C GLU A 65 18.72 -45.99 -0.62
N VAL A 66 18.32 -44.91 -1.28
CA VAL A 66 18.52 -43.54 -0.78
C VAL A 66 17.31 -43.25 0.11
N PRO A 67 17.48 -42.91 1.40
CA PRO A 67 16.34 -42.59 2.25
C PRO A 67 15.74 -41.26 1.79
N GLU A 68 14.51 -41.31 1.26
CA GLU A 68 13.63 -40.15 1.11
C GLU A 68 13.31 -39.62 2.51
N GLY A 69 14.08 -38.63 2.97
CA GLY A 69 13.66 -37.77 4.06
C GLY A 69 12.54 -36.86 3.56
N PRO A 70 11.41 -36.73 4.27
CA PRO A 70 10.36 -35.79 3.87
C PRO A 70 10.94 -34.38 3.90
N ALA A 71 10.83 -33.66 2.78
CA ALA A 71 11.09 -32.24 2.72
C ALA A 71 10.20 -31.54 3.74
N ALA A 72 10.81 -31.13 4.86
CA ALA A 72 10.15 -30.36 5.89
C ALA A 72 9.74 -29.02 5.26
N ALA A 73 8.47 -28.90 4.88
CA ALA A 73 7.83 -27.61 4.75
C ALA A 73 8.15 -26.86 6.04
N SER A 74 8.94 -25.79 5.95
CA SER A 74 9.17 -24.88 7.06
C SER A 74 7.86 -24.17 7.33
N GLY A 75 6.95 -24.87 8.01
CA GLY A 75 5.77 -24.28 8.61
C GLY A 75 6.26 -23.14 9.48
N VAL A 76 5.67 -21.96 9.30
CA VAL A 76 5.86 -20.85 10.23
C VAL A 76 5.60 -21.42 11.61
N VAL A 77 6.64 -21.50 12.44
CA VAL A 77 6.55 -22.07 13.79
C VAL A 77 5.43 -21.32 14.50
N GLU A 78 4.34 -22.02 14.78
CA GLU A 78 3.22 -21.48 15.53
C GLU A 78 3.77 -21.10 16.90
N THR A 79 3.88 -19.81 17.15
CA THR A 79 4.21 -19.32 18.50
C THR A 79 2.86 -19.14 19.18
N PRO A 80 2.44 -20.06 20.06
CA PRO A 80 1.20 -19.87 20.80
C PRO A 80 1.30 -18.58 21.63
N PRO A 81 0.16 -17.91 21.89
CA PRO A 81 0.15 -16.78 22.81
C PRO A 81 0.72 -17.21 24.17
N PRO A 82 1.44 -16.32 24.88
CA PRO A 82 2.06 -16.63 26.16
C PRO A 82 0.99 -17.13 27.15
N ARG A 83 1.30 -18.18 27.89
CA ARG A 83 0.43 -18.76 28.93
C ARG A 83 0.72 -18.09 30.28
N LYS A 84 -0.23 -18.20 31.22
CA LYS A 84 -0.05 -17.69 32.59
C LYS A 84 1.24 -18.19 33.27
N ALA A 85 1.63 -19.45 33.01
CA ALA A 85 2.84 -20.05 33.57
C ALA A 85 4.14 -19.39 33.07
N ASP A 86 4.07 -18.64 31.98
CA ASP A 86 5.22 -17.94 31.39
C ASP A 86 5.48 -16.59 32.05
N LEU A 87 4.60 -16.16 32.98
CA LEU A 87 4.75 -14.90 33.68
C LEU A 87 5.46 -15.09 35.03
N PRO A 88 6.46 -14.26 35.34
CA PRO A 88 7.19 -14.34 36.61
C PRO A 88 6.25 -14.14 37.80
N ALA A 89 6.54 -14.87 38.88
CA ALA A 89 5.87 -14.67 40.16
C ALA A 89 6.08 -13.21 40.65
N PRO A 90 5.12 -12.64 41.40
CA PRO A 90 5.27 -11.29 41.92
C PRO A 90 6.46 -11.22 42.89
N ASP A 91 7.44 -10.38 42.54
CA ASP A 91 8.69 -10.14 43.27
C ASP A 91 8.88 -8.64 43.62
N ALA A 92 7.90 -7.80 43.30
CA ALA A 92 7.89 -6.36 43.52
C ALA A 92 6.50 -5.86 43.95
N GLU A 93 6.43 -4.57 44.30
CA GLU A 93 5.20 -3.91 44.72
C GLU A 93 5.00 -2.59 43.96
N LEU A 94 3.74 -2.29 43.65
CA LEU A 94 3.27 -0.95 43.33
C LEU A 94 2.45 -0.45 44.51
N SER A 95 2.83 0.68 45.09
CA SER A 95 2.10 1.27 46.22
C SER A 95 1.84 2.75 46.00
N GLY A 96 0.79 3.24 46.64
CA GLY A 96 0.33 4.61 46.46
C GLY A 96 -0.95 4.92 47.20
N SER A 97 -1.57 6.04 46.84
CA SER A 97 -2.85 6.50 47.37
C SER A 97 -3.81 6.92 46.26
N VAL A 98 -5.11 6.78 46.52
CA VAL A 98 -6.18 7.21 45.64
C VAL A 98 -7.05 8.23 46.37
N VAL A 99 -7.26 9.39 45.73
CA VAL A 99 -8.15 10.45 46.23
C VAL A 99 -9.20 10.77 45.17
N PHE A 100 -10.42 11.12 45.58
CA PHE A 100 -11.41 11.66 44.67
C PHE A 100 -11.02 13.05 44.17
N ASP A 101 -11.67 13.52 43.11
CA ASP A 101 -11.47 14.84 42.52
C ASP A 101 -11.77 16.00 43.48
N ASP A 102 -12.66 15.79 44.46
CA ASP A 102 -12.93 16.72 45.56
C ASP A 102 -11.89 16.70 46.69
N GLY A 103 -10.84 15.89 46.56
CA GLY A 103 -9.77 15.74 47.54
C GLY A 103 -10.10 14.79 48.70
N LYS A 104 -11.30 14.20 48.74
CA LYS A 104 -11.63 13.19 49.75
C LYS A 104 -10.89 11.89 49.49
N VAL A 105 -10.63 11.16 50.57
CA VAL A 105 -10.02 9.83 50.51
C VAL A 105 -10.93 8.86 49.75
N ALA A 106 -10.36 8.10 48.82
CA ALA A 106 -11.09 7.10 48.05
C ALA A 106 -10.88 5.69 48.62
N ALA A 107 -11.47 5.45 49.80
CA ALA A 107 -11.43 4.17 50.49
C ALA A 107 -12.33 3.10 49.86
N GLY A 108 -11.97 1.82 49.97
CA GLY A 108 -12.78 0.69 49.51
C GLY A 108 -12.83 0.48 47.99
N LEU A 109 -12.02 1.20 47.21
CA LEU A 109 -11.94 1.01 45.76
C LEU A 109 -11.15 -0.25 45.43
N ARG A 110 -11.76 -1.16 44.67
CA ARG A 110 -11.08 -2.33 44.13
C ARG A 110 -10.22 -1.92 42.94
N LEU A 111 -8.92 -2.08 43.06
CA LEU A 111 -7.94 -1.79 42.03
C LEU A 111 -7.41 -3.08 41.41
N ARG A 112 -7.09 -3.04 40.12
CA ARG A 112 -6.47 -4.14 39.38
C ARG A 112 -5.27 -3.62 38.59
N ALA A 113 -4.10 -4.22 38.79
CA ALA A 113 -2.91 -4.02 37.96
C ALA A 113 -2.88 -5.04 36.82
N LEU A 114 -2.93 -4.56 35.58
CA LEU A 114 -2.83 -5.38 34.37
C LEU A 114 -1.41 -5.29 33.81
N PRO A 115 -0.67 -6.39 33.67
CA PRO A 115 0.66 -6.35 33.06
C PRO A 115 0.58 -6.04 31.57
N GLU A 116 1.52 -5.24 31.10
CA GLU A 116 1.82 -5.05 29.68
C GLU A 116 2.50 -6.32 29.16
N VAL A 117 1.71 -7.26 28.67
CA VAL A 117 2.23 -8.47 28.01
C VAL A 117 2.77 -8.07 26.64
N ALA A 118 4.07 -8.25 26.46
CA ALA A 118 4.75 -8.00 25.20
C ALA A 118 4.13 -8.84 24.09
N ASP A 119 3.75 -8.16 23.01
CA ASP A 119 3.22 -8.80 21.81
C ASP A 119 4.37 -9.48 21.06
N SER A 120 4.47 -10.80 21.21
CA SER A 120 5.57 -11.59 20.62
C SER A 120 5.46 -11.73 19.10
N VAL A 121 4.29 -11.41 18.53
CA VAL A 121 4.02 -11.52 17.09
C VAL A 121 4.14 -10.14 16.44
N PRO A 122 5.08 -9.96 15.48
CA PRO A 122 5.20 -8.70 14.75
C PRO A 122 3.92 -8.33 13.99
N LEU A 123 3.60 -7.03 13.92
CA LEU A 123 2.37 -6.52 13.28
C LEU A 123 2.17 -7.02 11.84
N TRP A 124 3.24 -7.06 11.04
CA TRP A 124 3.19 -7.53 9.64
C TRP A 124 2.82 -9.02 9.51
N VAL A 125 3.08 -9.83 10.55
CA VAL A 125 2.61 -11.22 10.60
C VAL A 125 1.11 -11.25 10.87
N LYS A 126 0.62 -10.40 11.77
CA LYS A 126 -0.82 -10.28 12.09
C LYS A 126 -1.64 -9.73 10.93
N ASP A 127 -1.07 -8.84 10.14
CA ASP A 127 -1.74 -8.29 8.95
C ASP A 127 -1.90 -9.32 7.83
N ALA A 128 -1.14 -10.41 7.88
CA ALA A 128 -1.30 -11.57 7.00
C ALA A 128 -2.31 -12.61 7.54
N TRP A 129 -2.83 -12.45 8.77
CA TRP A 129 -3.86 -13.32 9.32
C TRP A 129 -5.24 -12.91 8.82
N ASP A 130 -6.12 -13.89 8.66
CA ASP A 130 -7.55 -13.61 8.54
C ASP A 130 -8.10 -12.98 9.84
N LEU A 131 -9.31 -12.42 9.75
CA LEU A 131 -9.96 -11.72 10.85
C LEU A 131 -10.19 -12.64 12.06
N GLU A 132 -10.59 -13.89 11.83
CA GLU A 132 -10.91 -14.85 12.88
C GLU A 132 -9.68 -15.16 13.73
N ARG A 133 -8.57 -15.51 13.09
CA ARG A 133 -7.29 -15.78 13.76
C ARG A 133 -6.76 -14.54 14.50
N ARG A 134 -6.90 -13.36 13.91
CA ARG A 134 -6.52 -12.10 14.59
C ARG A 134 -7.37 -11.89 15.84
N MET A 135 -8.67 -12.17 15.78
CA MET A 135 -9.55 -12.10 16.95
C MET A 135 -9.19 -13.13 18.02
N GLU A 136 -8.92 -14.38 17.65
CA GLU A 136 -8.51 -15.43 18.58
C GLU A 136 -7.20 -15.08 19.31
N TYR A 137 -6.21 -14.57 18.58
CA TYR A 137 -4.94 -14.16 19.18
C TYR A 137 -5.11 -12.99 20.15
N GLU A 138 -5.87 -11.95 19.76
CA GLU A 138 -6.13 -10.80 20.64
C GLU A 138 -6.96 -11.22 21.88
N ALA A 139 -7.91 -12.15 21.71
CA ALA A 139 -8.65 -12.73 22.83
C ALA A 139 -7.74 -13.52 23.79
N ALA A 140 -6.79 -14.29 23.25
CA ALA A 140 -5.81 -15.01 24.05
C ALA A 140 -4.86 -14.07 24.80
N MET A 141 -4.35 -13.03 24.15
CA MET A 141 -3.53 -11.99 24.78
C MET A 141 -4.30 -11.26 25.89
N ALA A 142 -5.57 -10.92 25.65
CA ALA A 142 -6.44 -10.30 26.66
C ALA A 142 -6.67 -11.23 27.85
N ARG A 143 -6.89 -12.53 27.60
CA ARG A 143 -7.03 -13.55 28.64
C ARG A 143 -5.75 -13.70 29.47
N THR A 144 -4.57 -13.77 28.84
CA THR A 144 -3.29 -13.83 29.55
C THR A 144 -3.07 -12.60 30.43
N ARG A 145 -3.36 -11.39 29.93
CA ARG A 145 -3.31 -10.15 30.73
C ARG A 145 -4.26 -10.21 31.93
N PHE A 146 -5.46 -10.74 31.73
CA PHE A 146 -6.47 -10.85 32.78
C PHE A 146 -6.08 -11.87 33.86
N GLU A 147 -5.60 -13.05 33.45
CA GLU A 147 -5.19 -14.13 34.35
C GLU A 147 -3.95 -13.78 35.20
N ALA A 148 -3.13 -12.85 34.71
CA ALA A 148 -1.93 -12.32 35.36
C ALA A 148 -2.18 -11.05 36.18
N ALA A 149 -3.39 -10.53 36.14
CA ALA A 149 -3.72 -9.32 36.85
C ALA A 149 -3.69 -9.55 38.37
N THR A 150 -3.22 -8.56 39.12
CA THR A 150 -3.30 -8.58 40.58
C THR A 150 -4.28 -7.54 41.05
N GLU A 151 -4.97 -7.82 42.15
CA GLU A 151 -6.02 -6.97 42.70
C GLU A 151 -5.71 -6.59 44.14
N THR A 152 -6.15 -5.40 44.52
CA THR A 152 -6.14 -4.93 45.90
C THR A 152 -7.36 -4.04 46.14
N THR A 153 -7.60 -3.66 47.39
CA THR A 153 -8.63 -2.69 47.75
C THR A 153 -7.96 -1.55 48.51
N THR A 154 -8.32 -0.30 48.20
CA THR A 154 -7.80 0.85 48.96
C THR A 154 -8.27 0.80 50.40
N ASP A 155 -7.38 1.10 51.35
CA ASP A 155 -7.70 1.15 52.78
C ASP A 155 -8.48 2.42 53.16
N ASP A 156 -8.76 2.62 54.46
CA ASP A 156 -9.48 3.79 54.98
C ASP A 156 -8.75 5.12 54.74
N ALA A 157 -7.43 5.08 54.47
CA ALA A 157 -6.62 6.22 54.07
C ALA A 157 -6.50 6.36 52.54
N GLY A 158 -7.17 5.50 51.76
CA GLY A 158 -7.11 5.46 50.30
C GLY A 158 -5.82 4.85 49.77
N SER A 159 -4.99 4.27 50.64
CA SER A 159 -3.70 3.68 50.28
C SER A 159 -3.89 2.30 49.68
N PHE A 160 -3.01 1.92 48.75
CA PHE A 160 -3.02 0.60 48.13
C PHE A 160 -1.61 0.01 48.02
N VAL A 161 -1.54 -1.32 48.02
CA VAL A 161 -0.35 -2.10 47.67
C VAL A 161 -0.79 -3.21 46.72
N LEU A 162 -0.18 -3.25 45.53
CA LEU A 162 -0.41 -4.24 44.49
C LEU A 162 0.87 -5.09 44.34
N PRO A 163 0.82 -6.40 44.65
CA PRO A 163 1.93 -7.29 44.37
C PRO A 163 2.05 -7.46 42.85
N VAL A 164 3.24 -7.28 42.30
CA VAL A 164 3.51 -7.31 40.86
C VAL A 164 4.88 -7.91 40.57
N SER A 165 5.20 -8.19 39.30
CA SER A 165 6.55 -8.59 38.92
C SER A 165 7.38 -7.38 38.46
N SER A 166 8.64 -7.30 38.91
CA SER A 166 9.62 -6.28 38.52
C SER A 166 9.90 -6.24 37.01
N ALA A 167 9.71 -7.34 36.30
CA ALA A 167 10.02 -7.47 34.88
C ALA A 167 8.94 -6.90 33.93
N SER A 168 7.84 -6.36 34.48
CA SER A 168 6.68 -5.91 33.70
C SER A 168 6.30 -4.46 34.00
N ARG A 169 5.65 -3.82 33.03
CA ARG A 169 4.94 -2.56 33.24
C ARG A 169 3.47 -2.85 33.50
N TYR A 170 2.80 -2.06 34.32
CA TYR A 170 1.43 -2.32 34.75
C TYR A 170 0.52 -1.13 34.51
N GLN A 171 -0.66 -1.39 33.97
CA GLN A 171 -1.76 -0.45 33.93
C GLN A 171 -2.66 -0.70 35.14
N ILE A 172 -2.83 0.31 36.01
CA ILE A 172 -3.73 0.23 37.16
C ILE A 172 -5.13 0.70 36.74
N ARG A 173 -6.17 -0.09 37.04
CA ARG A 173 -7.57 0.22 36.76
C ARG A 173 -8.42 0.08 38.02
N CYS A 174 -9.49 0.86 38.14
CA CYS A 174 -10.53 0.61 39.13
C CYS A 174 -11.53 -0.41 38.56
N LEU A 175 -12.01 -1.33 39.40
CA LEU A 175 -13.05 -2.30 39.03
C LEU A 175 -14.47 -1.77 39.24
N ASP A 176 -14.61 -0.63 39.91
CA ASP A 176 -15.88 0.08 39.98
C ASP A 176 -16.16 0.73 38.61
N PRO A 177 -17.24 0.33 37.90
CA PRO A 177 -17.55 0.86 36.58
C PRO A 177 -17.91 2.36 36.60
N GLN A 178 -18.19 2.94 37.76
CA GLN A 178 -18.48 4.36 37.94
C GLN A 178 -17.24 5.17 38.34
N VAL A 179 -16.05 4.57 38.35
CA VAL A 179 -14.81 5.27 38.71
C VAL A 179 -13.74 5.03 37.66
N VAL A 180 -13.10 6.11 37.22
CA VAL A 180 -11.88 6.03 36.40
C VAL A 180 -10.69 6.65 37.13
N LEU A 181 -9.54 5.99 37.06
CA LEU A 181 -8.31 6.48 37.67
C LEU A 181 -7.56 7.35 36.68
N VAL A 182 -7.06 8.49 37.14
CA VAL A 182 -6.18 9.36 36.37
C VAL A 182 -4.91 9.67 37.15
N TRP A 183 -3.80 9.80 36.44
CA TRP A 183 -2.53 10.29 36.98
C TRP A 183 -2.11 11.52 36.17
N GLY A 184 -2.05 12.68 36.83
CA GLY A 184 -2.02 13.97 36.11
C GLY A 184 -3.29 14.17 35.29
N SER A 185 -3.15 14.22 33.97
CA SER A 185 -4.25 14.36 32.99
C SER A 185 -4.53 13.08 32.19
N THR A 186 -3.93 11.95 32.56
CA THR A 186 -3.92 10.73 31.75
C THR A 186 -4.68 9.58 32.42
N VAL A 187 -5.58 8.94 31.67
CA VAL A 187 -6.52 7.88 32.13
C VAL A 187 -5.91 6.47 32.03
N HIS A 188 -4.82 6.34 31.28
CA HIS A 188 -4.14 5.08 31.00
C HIS A 188 -2.65 5.23 31.23
N VAL A 189 -2.24 5.18 32.49
CA VAL A 189 -0.84 5.30 32.87
C VAL A 189 -0.28 3.93 33.20
N THR A 190 0.89 3.65 32.62
CA THR A 190 1.61 2.41 32.83
C THR A 190 2.82 2.68 33.72
N PHE A 191 2.91 1.97 34.84
CA PHE A 191 3.98 2.10 35.82
C PHE A 191 4.96 0.92 35.70
N SER A 192 6.25 1.18 35.83
CA SER A 192 7.25 0.12 35.96
C SER A 192 7.33 -0.33 37.42
N ALA A 193 7.44 -1.63 37.68
CA ALA A 193 7.66 -2.11 39.03
C ALA A 193 9.18 -2.15 39.36
N PRO A 194 9.60 -1.87 40.61
CA PRO A 194 8.81 -1.29 41.70
C PRO A 194 8.63 0.23 41.52
N THR A 195 7.44 0.74 41.81
CA THR A 195 7.16 2.18 41.95
C THR A 195 6.34 2.40 43.21
N LYS A 196 6.82 3.27 44.10
CA LYS A 196 6.14 3.65 45.34
C LYS A 196 5.58 5.06 45.25
N ASP A 197 4.72 5.41 46.20
CA ASP A 197 4.15 6.74 46.39
C ASP A 197 3.34 7.27 45.18
N ILE A 198 2.66 6.35 44.47
CA ILE A 198 1.81 6.70 43.33
C ILE A 198 0.55 7.42 43.82
N THR A 199 0.35 8.69 43.48
CA THR A 199 -0.91 9.39 43.78
C THR A 199 -1.84 9.36 42.57
N LEU A 200 -2.93 8.58 42.65
CA LEU A 200 -3.98 8.52 41.63
C LEU A 200 -5.17 9.38 42.05
N LYS A 201 -5.83 10.01 41.07
CA LYS A 201 -7.15 10.62 41.28
C LYS A 201 -8.24 9.71 40.74
N ALA A 202 -9.25 9.42 41.55
CA ALA A 202 -10.47 8.72 41.17
C ALA A 202 -11.51 9.74 40.70
N LEU A 203 -11.85 9.72 39.42
CA LEU A 203 -12.94 10.54 38.88
C LEU A 203 -14.22 9.71 38.89
N ARG A 204 -15.27 10.25 39.51
CA ARG A 204 -16.60 9.65 39.45
C ARG A 204 -17.21 9.88 38.07
N LEU A 205 -17.74 8.81 37.49
CA LEU A 205 -18.39 8.82 36.19
C LEU A 205 -19.89 8.95 36.38
N VAL A 206 -20.48 9.85 35.62
CA VAL A 206 -21.92 10.07 35.52
C VAL A 206 -22.38 9.51 34.19
N GLU A 207 -23.44 8.71 34.19
CA GLU A 207 -24.10 8.31 32.95
C GLU A 207 -24.71 9.55 32.29
N VAL A 208 -24.45 9.77 31.01
CA VAL A 208 -24.98 10.89 30.23
C VAL A 208 -25.61 10.34 28.98
N HIS A 209 -26.83 10.79 28.69
CA HIS A 209 -27.50 10.48 27.44
C HIS A 209 -27.13 11.55 26.41
N VAL A 210 -26.28 11.19 25.44
CA VAL A 210 -25.85 12.08 24.37
C VAL A 210 -26.71 11.81 23.14
N GLU A 211 -27.40 12.84 22.66
CA GLU A 211 -28.07 12.85 21.36
C GLU A 211 -27.23 13.70 20.40
N VAL A 212 -26.89 13.15 19.24
CA VAL A 212 -26.25 13.89 18.16
C VAL A 212 -27.26 14.02 17.03
N LYS A 213 -27.51 15.23 16.56
CA LYS A 213 -28.45 15.51 15.46
C LYS A 213 -27.94 16.63 14.57
N TYR A 214 -28.44 16.70 13.35
CA TYR A 214 -28.23 17.82 12.45
C TYR A 214 -29.20 18.97 12.78
N GLU A 215 -28.98 20.14 12.17
CA GLU A 215 -29.85 21.33 12.29
C GLU A 215 -31.32 21.06 11.92
N ASP A 216 -31.61 20.04 11.10
CA ASP A 216 -32.96 19.61 10.70
C ASP A 216 -33.58 18.55 11.63
N ASN A 217 -32.98 18.30 12.80
CA ASN A 217 -33.34 17.25 13.77
C ASN A 217 -33.18 15.80 13.28
N THR A 218 -32.55 15.54 12.14
CA THR A 218 -32.17 14.17 11.75
C THR A 218 -30.88 13.74 12.45
N ALA A 219 -30.73 12.45 12.78
CA ALA A 219 -29.53 11.94 13.43
C ALA A 219 -28.50 11.42 12.40
N PRO A 220 -27.18 11.62 12.58
CA PRO A 220 -26.18 10.89 11.80
C PRO A 220 -26.22 9.39 12.14
N ALA A 221 -25.63 8.55 11.28
CA ALA A 221 -25.48 7.12 11.59
C ALA A 221 -24.46 6.91 12.73
N THR A 222 -23.34 7.62 12.66
CA THR A 222 -22.30 7.65 13.70
C THR A 222 -21.65 9.04 13.81
N ALA A 223 -21.07 9.36 14.96
CA ALA A 223 -20.25 10.55 15.16
C ALA A 223 -19.07 10.24 16.10
N ASN A 224 -17.90 10.84 15.86
CA ASN A 224 -16.79 10.81 16.81
C ASN A 224 -17.02 11.88 17.87
N LEU A 225 -17.09 11.48 19.12
CA LEU A 225 -17.14 12.38 20.26
C LEU A 225 -15.73 12.62 20.80
N SER A 226 -15.41 13.88 21.03
CA SER A 226 -14.26 14.35 21.80
C SER A 226 -14.74 15.02 23.08
N LEU A 227 -13.99 14.80 24.16
CA LEU A 227 -14.28 15.32 25.49
C LEU A 227 -13.13 16.19 25.97
N THR A 228 -13.44 17.40 26.45
CA THR A 228 -12.52 18.23 27.24
C THR A 228 -13.06 18.34 28.65
N TRP A 229 -12.25 18.11 29.67
CA TRP A 229 -12.67 18.12 31.08
C TRP A 229 -11.85 19.14 31.87
N SER A 230 -12.55 20.05 32.58
CA SER A 230 -11.94 21.07 33.45
C SER A 230 -10.84 21.91 32.79
N GLY A 231 -10.95 22.20 31.50
CA GLY A 231 -9.99 23.01 30.74
C GLY A 231 -8.70 22.27 30.33
N ALA A 232 -8.52 21.02 30.75
CA ALA A 232 -7.47 20.16 30.24
C ALA A 232 -8.04 19.23 29.16
N PRO A 233 -7.32 19.00 28.04
CA PRO A 233 -7.71 17.98 27.09
C PRO A 233 -7.67 16.63 27.80
N PHE A 234 -8.86 16.05 28.02
CA PHE A 234 -8.98 14.70 28.52
C PHE A 234 -8.78 13.80 27.31
N GLN A 235 -7.63 13.16 27.19
CA GLN A 235 -7.43 12.12 26.16
C GLN A 235 -8.22 10.85 26.56
N ALA A 236 -9.54 10.96 26.67
CA ALA A 236 -10.39 9.82 26.37
C ALA A 236 -10.17 9.54 24.89
N GLY A 237 -9.80 8.30 24.54
CA GLY A 237 -9.79 7.90 23.13
C GLY A 237 -11.09 8.29 22.44
N SER A 238 -11.05 8.52 21.13
CA SER A 238 -12.22 8.90 20.33
C SER A 238 -13.39 7.97 20.66
N MET A 239 -14.43 8.50 21.30
CA MET A 239 -15.65 7.73 21.56
C MET A 239 -16.50 7.76 20.29
N VAL A 240 -17.15 6.66 19.94
CA VAL A 240 -18.05 6.61 18.78
C VAL A 240 -19.48 6.65 19.28
N TRP A 241 -20.20 7.69 18.90
CA TRP A 241 -21.65 7.81 19.07
C TRP A 241 -22.38 7.09 17.94
N SER A 242 -23.48 6.43 18.28
CA SER A 242 -24.47 5.92 17.32
C SER A 242 -25.86 5.98 17.93
N ALA A 243 -26.91 5.88 17.09
CA ALA A 243 -28.29 5.82 17.60
C ALA A 243 -28.54 4.66 18.57
N ALA A 244 -27.75 3.57 18.49
CA ALA A 244 -27.80 2.43 19.40
C ALA A 244 -26.94 2.62 20.67
N GLN A 245 -25.95 3.51 20.63
CA GLN A 245 -25.03 3.80 21.73
C GLN A 245 -25.08 5.29 22.08
N ARG A 246 -26.11 5.66 22.87
CA ARG A 246 -26.35 7.04 23.33
C ARG A 246 -25.91 7.29 24.77
N LYS A 247 -25.60 6.24 25.52
CA LYS A 247 -25.21 6.32 26.94
C LYS A 247 -23.70 6.31 27.07
N PHE A 248 -23.15 7.31 27.72
CA PHE A 248 -21.72 7.45 27.97
C PHE A 248 -21.47 7.69 29.45
N LEU A 249 -20.39 7.11 29.98
CA LEU A 249 -19.92 7.38 31.33
C LEU A 249 -18.87 8.49 31.24
N LEU A 250 -19.19 9.68 31.73
CA LEU A 250 -18.35 10.87 31.64
C LEU A 250 -17.94 11.35 33.04
N PRO A 251 -16.72 11.87 33.24
CA PRO A 251 -16.29 12.38 34.54
C PRO A 251 -17.17 13.55 35.00
N ALA A 252 -17.53 13.56 36.28
CA ALA A 252 -18.23 14.68 36.90
C ALA A 252 -17.41 15.99 36.79
N GLY A 253 -18.10 17.13 36.84
CA GLY A 253 -17.49 18.46 36.70
C GLY A 253 -17.77 19.15 35.36
N LYS A 254 -16.99 20.20 35.04
CA LYS A 254 -17.16 20.98 33.80
C LYS A 254 -16.61 20.20 32.61
N ILE A 255 -17.47 19.85 31.68
CA ILE A 255 -17.10 19.17 30.43
C ILE A 255 -17.51 19.98 29.21
N ALA A 256 -16.69 19.90 28.16
CA ALA A 256 -17.08 20.28 26.81
C ALA A 256 -17.06 19.01 25.94
N LEU A 257 -18.21 18.68 25.37
CA LEU A 257 -18.34 17.61 24.39
C LEU A 257 -18.37 18.24 23.02
N SER A 258 -17.51 17.78 22.11
CA SER A 258 -17.69 18.03 20.69
C SER A 258 -17.97 16.72 19.96
N ALA A 259 -18.85 16.80 18.98
CA ALA A 259 -19.15 15.72 18.08
C ALA A 259 -18.75 16.16 16.68
N ARG A 260 -18.10 15.27 15.94
CA ARG A 260 -17.73 15.48 14.54
C ARG A 260 -18.05 14.23 13.76
N LEU A 261 -18.45 14.36 12.51
CA LEU A 261 -18.50 13.19 11.65
C LEU A 261 -17.06 12.68 11.43
N PRO A 262 -16.79 11.37 11.53
CA PRO A 262 -15.49 10.79 11.22
C PRO A 262 -14.93 11.25 9.85
N GLN A 263 -15.85 11.54 8.93
CA GLN A 263 -15.62 11.88 7.54
C GLN A 263 -15.56 13.38 7.20
N ASP A 264 -15.88 14.26 8.15
CA ASP A 264 -15.82 15.69 7.87
C ASP A 264 -15.52 16.48 9.15
N PRO A 265 -14.27 16.92 9.36
CA PRO A 265 -13.92 17.72 10.52
C PRO A 265 -14.63 19.08 10.55
N SER A 266 -15.24 19.54 9.44
CA SER A 266 -16.03 20.78 9.43
C SER A 266 -17.47 20.65 9.93
N THR A 267 -17.91 19.42 10.24
CA THR A 267 -19.23 19.17 10.85
C THR A 267 -19.22 19.25 12.37
N GLU A 268 -18.19 19.86 12.96
CA GLU A 268 -18.05 19.94 14.41
C GLU A 268 -19.20 20.73 15.05
N GLY A 269 -19.94 20.05 15.93
CA GLY A 269 -20.83 20.66 16.92
C GLY A 269 -20.22 20.51 18.29
N SER A 270 -20.40 21.49 19.17
CA SER A 270 -19.94 21.39 20.56
C SER A 270 -20.97 21.92 21.54
N THR A 271 -20.94 21.38 22.75
CA THR A 271 -21.74 21.82 23.89
C THR A 271 -20.91 21.72 25.16
N SER A 272 -21.16 22.63 26.10
CA SER A 272 -20.50 22.63 27.40
C SER A 272 -21.54 22.48 28.50
N LEU A 273 -21.29 21.59 29.44
CA LEU A 273 -22.16 21.37 30.59
C LEU A 273 -21.36 21.08 31.86
N THR A 274 -21.99 21.24 33.01
CA THR A 274 -21.43 20.83 34.30
C THR A 274 -22.19 19.61 34.79
N LEU A 275 -21.51 18.48 34.93
CA LEU A 275 -22.07 17.23 35.42
C LEU A 275 -22.00 17.19 36.96
N PRO A 276 -23.14 17.23 37.67
CA PRO A 276 -23.16 17.04 39.12
C PRO A 276 -22.91 15.56 39.47
N VAL A 277 -22.25 15.31 40.60
CA VAL A 277 -21.95 13.95 41.09
C VAL A 277 -23.21 13.19 41.53
N ASP A 278 -24.24 13.91 42.00
CA ASP A 278 -25.39 13.33 42.71
C ASP A 278 -26.76 13.58 42.05
N GLN A 279 -26.80 14.01 40.78
CA GLN A 279 -28.09 14.20 40.07
C GLN A 279 -28.26 13.22 38.92
N ALA A 280 -29.52 13.01 38.52
CA ALA A 280 -29.87 12.18 37.38
C ALA A 280 -29.15 12.64 36.11
N ALA A 281 -28.76 11.66 35.29
CA ALA A 281 -28.10 11.81 34.00
C ALA A 281 -28.74 12.93 33.16
N PRO A 282 -28.05 14.06 32.88
CA PRO A 282 -28.61 15.04 31.98
C PRO A 282 -28.65 14.49 30.55
N GLU A 283 -29.67 14.89 29.80
CA GLU A 283 -29.69 14.70 28.36
C GLU A 283 -28.90 15.82 27.69
N VAL A 284 -27.95 15.45 26.83
CA VAL A 284 -27.05 16.36 26.14
C VAL A 284 -27.29 16.25 24.65
N VAL A 285 -27.74 17.33 24.03
CA VAL A 285 -27.96 17.39 22.60
C VAL A 285 -26.83 18.15 21.92
N ILE A 286 -26.14 17.52 20.98
CA ILE A 286 -25.10 18.14 20.15
C ILE A 286 -25.66 18.29 18.73
N VAL A 287 -25.76 19.54 18.28
CA VAL A 287 -26.24 19.87 16.93
C VAL A 287 -25.05 20.02 15.99
N LEU A 288 -24.97 19.14 14.99
CA LEU A 288 -24.00 19.21 13.90
C LEU A 288 -24.54 20.06 12.76
N LYS A 289 -23.64 20.78 12.09
CA LYS A 289 -23.95 21.30 10.75
C LYS A 289 -24.01 20.14 9.76
N ARG A 290 -24.97 20.18 8.82
CA ARG A 290 -24.96 19.21 7.73
C ARG A 290 -23.67 19.39 6.92
N PRO A 291 -22.95 18.32 6.59
CA PRO A 291 -21.83 18.42 5.67
C PRO A 291 -22.34 19.00 4.34
N LEU A 292 -21.78 20.14 3.92
CA LEU A 292 -21.95 20.65 2.56
C LEU A 292 -21.03 19.83 1.67
N GLY A 293 -21.60 19.01 0.79
CA GLY A 293 -20.80 18.14 -0.06
C GLY A 293 -21.61 17.17 -0.91
N LEU A 294 -20.88 16.39 -1.69
CA LEU A 294 -21.42 15.30 -2.48
C LEU A 294 -21.10 13.98 -1.79
N THR A 295 -22.12 13.20 -1.46
CA THR A 295 -21.97 11.80 -1.08
C THR A 295 -22.24 10.93 -2.29
N VAL A 296 -21.26 10.12 -2.70
CA VAL A 296 -21.42 9.11 -3.73
C VAL A 296 -21.53 7.74 -3.06
N THR A 297 -22.70 7.11 -3.14
CA THR A 297 -22.91 5.73 -2.71
C THR A 297 -22.72 4.81 -3.89
N VAL A 298 -21.73 3.93 -3.83
CA VAL A 298 -21.49 2.92 -4.86
C VAL A 298 -22.15 1.62 -4.43
N ILE A 299 -23.19 1.20 -5.14
CA ILE A 299 -23.81 -0.10 -4.92
C ILE A 299 -23.03 -1.13 -5.74
N GLN A 300 -22.39 -2.07 -5.05
CA GLN A 300 -21.72 -3.21 -5.67
C GLN A 300 -22.69 -4.40 -5.66
N PRO A 301 -23.14 -4.88 -6.82
CA PRO A 301 -24.01 -6.05 -6.89
C PRO A 301 -23.27 -7.35 -6.58
N SER A 302 -21.93 -7.31 -6.50
CA SER A 302 -21.10 -8.49 -6.36
C SER A 302 -19.85 -8.25 -5.51
N PRO A 303 -19.40 -9.25 -4.72
CA PRO A 303 -18.11 -9.23 -4.01
C PRO A 303 -16.87 -9.11 -4.93
N TYR A 304 -17.06 -9.09 -6.25
CA TYR A 304 -16.00 -9.00 -7.25
C TYR A 304 -15.19 -7.69 -7.23
N TYR A 305 -15.76 -6.60 -6.72
CA TYR A 305 -15.09 -5.29 -6.70
C TYR A 305 -14.35 -5.07 -5.37
N ALA A 306 -13.14 -5.61 -5.26
CA ALA A 306 -12.22 -5.24 -4.18
C ALA A 306 -11.70 -3.80 -4.38
N ASP A 307 -11.50 -3.05 -3.29
CA ASP A 307 -10.97 -1.67 -3.28
C ASP A 307 -11.52 -0.73 -4.35
N VAL A 308 -12.82 -0.49 -4.27
CA VAL A 308 -13.45 0.61 -5.01
C VAL A 308 -12.93 1.94 -4.45
N GLY A 309 -12.66 2.89 -5.34
CA GLY A 309 -12.40 4.28 -5.06
C GLY A 309 -13.33 5.16 -5.87
N CYS A 310 -13.48 6.41 -5.46
CA CYS A 310 -14.29 7.39 -6.16
C CYS A 310 -13.55 8.72 -6.18
N GLY A 311 -13.49 9.33 -7.36
CA GLY A 311 -12.96 10.67 -7.60
C GLY A 311 -14.02 11.56 -8.23
N ILE A 312 -13.90 12.87 -8.05
CA ILE A 312 -14.63 13.85 -8.86
C ILE A 312 -13.65 14.76 -9.59
N LEU A 313 -14.08 15.27 -10.75
CA LEU A 313 -13.32 16.17 -11.58
C LEU A 313 -14.24 17.23 -12.20
N GLY A 314 -13.88 18.51 -12.15
CA GLY A 314 -14.67 19.55 -12.84
C GLY A 314 -14.71 19.34 -14.36
N GLU A 315 -15.83 19.65 -15.00
CA GLU A 315 -16.05 19.44 -16.45
C GLU A 315 -15.02 20.18 -17.31
N GLU A 316 -14.56 21.35 -16.85
CA GLU A 316 -13.50 22.13 -17.50
C GLU A 316 -12.17 21.36 -17.56
N HIS A 317 -11.85 20.59 -16.51
CA HIS A 317 -10.65 19.74 -16.47
C HIS A 317 -10.86 18.43 -17.26
N ALA A 318 -12.11 17.94 -17.35
CA ALA A 318 -12.45 16.75 -18.12
C ALA A 318 -12.25 16.92 -19.64
N LYS A 319 -12.26 18.16 -20.15
CA LYS A 319 -12.11 18.47 -21.59
C LYS A 319 -10.66 18.54 -22.05
N THR A 320 -9.74 18.90 -21.15
CA THR A 320 -8.33 19.17 -21.50
C THR A 320 -7.36 18.06 -21.13
N GLU A 321 -7.73 17.13 -20.24
CA GLU A 321 -6.75 16.18 -19.70
C GLU A 321 -7.12 14.72 -19.94
N SER A 322 -6.69 14.24 -21.08
CA SER A 322 -6.52 12.84 -21.41
C SER A 322 -5.63 12.03 -20.41
N MET A 323 -4.78 12.67 -19.59
CA MET A 323 -3.81 12.00 -18.70
C MET A 323 -4.35 11.49 -17.35
N LEU A 324 -5.64 11.66 -17.07
CA LEU A 324 -6.22 11.50 -15.74
C LEU A 324 -6.18 10.07 -15.17
N LEU A 325 -6.15 9.05 -16.02
CA LEU A 325 -6.16 7.64 -15.58
C LEU A 325 -4.92 7.25 -14.75
N LEU A 326 -3.79 7.94 -14.94
CA LEU A 326 -2.55 7.70 -14.19
C LEU A 326 -2.39 8.62 -12.97
N SER A 327 -3.32 9.56 -12.79
CA SER A 327 -3.14 10.70 -11.90
C SER A 327 -4.39 11.05 -11.09
N ILE A 328 -5.40 10.18 -11.06
CA ILE A 328 -6.56 10.30 -10.16
C ILE A 328 -6.15 10.62 -8.70
N PRO A 329 -5.10 10.01 -8.11
CA PRO A 329 -4.66 10.37 -6.77
C PRO A 329 -4.05 11.79 -6.66
N ARG A 330 -3.63 12.40 -7.78
CA ARG A 330 -2.89 13.66 -7.84
C ARG A 330 -3.71 14.86 -8.36
N LEU A 331 -4.75 14.61 -9.16
CA LEU A 331 -5.51 15.67 -9.86
C LEU A 331 -6.97 15.78 -9.41
N GLY A 332 -7.54 14.75 -8.77
CA GLY A 332 -8.91 14.76 -8.25
C GLY A 332 -8.97 14.92 -6.73
N HIS A 333 -10.06 15.50 -6.24
CA HIS A 333 -10.45 15.27 -4.85
C HIS A 333 -10.81 13.80 -4.72
N VAL A 334 -9.94 12.97 -4.15
CA VAL A 334 -10.28 11.58 -3.81
C VAL A 334 -11.29 11.63 -2.67
N GLY A 335 -12.45 11.01 -2.88
CA GLY A 335 -13.51 11.01 -1.88
C GLY A 335 -13.05 10.27 -0.62
N GLN A 336 -13.35 10.83 0.54
CA GLN A 336 -13.12 10.12 1.79
C GLN A 336 -14.10 8.94 1.86
N ARG A 337 -13.59 7.72 2.00
CA ARG A 337 -14.39 6.49 2.11
C ARG A 337 -15.12 6.45 3.47
N ILE A 338 -16.43 6.20 3.49
CA ILE A 338 -17.32 6.19 4.67
C ILE A 338 -18.11 4.88 4.67
N PRO A 339 -17.96 4.03 5.72
CA PRO A 339 -18.20 2.57 5.68
C PRO A 339 -18.00 1.89 4.29
N PRO A 340 -18.38 0.62 4.04
CA PRO A 340 -18.09 0.02 2.75
C PRO A 340 -18.97 0.70 1.68
N ASN A 341 -18.32 1.35 0.72
CA ASN A 341 -18.85 1.83 -0.56
C ASN A 341 -19.55 3.21 -0.58
N GLN A 342 -19.42 4.06 0.44
CA GLN A 342 -19.77 5.48 0.31
C GLN A 342 -18.51 6.35 0.25
N TYR A 343 -18.55 7.41 -0.55
CA TYR A 343 -17.45 8.36 -0.73
C TYR A 343 -17.99 9.76 -0.55
N PHE A 344 -17.35 10.56 0.27
CA PHE A 344 -17.74 11.95 0.46
C PHE A 344 -16.72 12.90 -0.11
N PHE A 345 -17.22 13.88 -0.85
CA PHE A 345 -16.47 14.98 -1.44
C PHE A 345 -16.95 16.26 -0.79
N LYS A 346 -16.06 16.89 -0.04
CA LYS A 346 -16.36 18.11 0.71
C LYS A 346 -16.57 19.29 -0.24
N ALA A 347 -17.75 19.90 -0.15
CA ALA A 347 -18.12 21.17 -0.78
C ALA A 347 -17.49 21.44 -2.16
N PRO A 348 -17.71 20.57 -3.17
CA PRO A 348 -17.33 20.93 -4.53
C PRO A 348 -17.99 22.27 -4.90
N GLU A 349 -17.25 23.12 -5.62
CA GLU A 349 -17.78 24.38 -6.15
C GLU A 349 -19.06 24.12 -6.96
N LYS A 350 -19.87 25.16 -7.18
CA LYS A 350 -21.02 24.99 -8.07
C LYS A 350 -20.51 24.77 -9.49
N GLY A 351 -20.86 23.64 -10.10
CA GLY A 351 -20.35 23.29 -11.42
C GLY A 351 -20.78 21.89 -11.84
N ASN A 352 -20.41 21.53 -13.07
CA ASN A 352 -20.59 20.17 -13.55
C ASN A 352 -19.35 19.36 -13.20
N TYR A 353 -19.56 18.22 -12.56
CA TYR A 353 -18.50 17.30 -12.18
C TYR A 353 -18.66 15.99 -12.91
N LEU A 354 -17.52 15.44 -13.27
CA LEU A 354 -17.35 14.06 -13.65
C LEU A 354 -17.05 13.22 -12.42
N VAL A 355 -17.99 12.35 -12.05
CA VAL A 355 -17.79 11.37 -11.00
C VAL A 355 -17.18 10.13 -11.63
N LEU A 356 -15.99 9.77 -11.15
CA LEU A 356 -15.20 8.65 -11.59
C LEU A 356 -15.18 7.61 -10.48
N VAL A 357 -15.98 6.55 -10.64
CA VAL A 357 -15.83 5.38 -9.77
C VAL A 357 -14.74 4.53 -10.38
N HIS A 358 -13.66 4.33 -9.64
CA HIS A 358 -12.62 3.44 -10.04
C HIS A 358 -12.56 2.21 -9.15
N VAL A 359 -12.07 1.10 -9.68
CA VAL A 359 -11.81 -0.08 -8.87
C VAL A 359 -10.33 -0.33 -8.90
N ASN A 360 -9.76 -0.56 -7.72
CA ASN A 360 -8.41 -1.05 -7.59
C ASN A 360 -7.39 -0.10 -8.26
N SER A 361 -7.61 1.21 -8.12
CA SER A 361 -6.73 2.30 -8.60
C SER A 361 -6.51 2.47 -10.11
N ALA A 362 -7.06 1.62 -11.00
CA ALA A 362 -6.66 1.63 -12.42
C ALA A 362 -7.79 1.91 -13.43
N PHE A 363 -9.07 1.67 -13.10
CA PHE A 363 -10.13 1.68 -14.11
C PHE A 363 -11.34 2.48 -13.72
N ILE A 364 -11.78 3.41 -14.57
CA ILE A 364 -13.08 4.06 -14.46
C ILE A 364 -14.16 3.02 -14.84
N LEU A 365 -14.94 2.57 -13.87
CA LEU A 365 -16.10 1.70 -14.09
C LEU A 365 -17.35 2.49 -14.48
N HIS A 366 -17.44 3.74 -14.01
CA HIS A 366 -18.62 4.55 -14.23
C HIS A 366 -18.25 6.01 -14.36
N ARG A 367 -18.95 6.67 -15.29
CA ARG A 367 -18.85 8.09 -15.59
C ARG A 367 -20.24 8.70 -15.42
N ALA A 368 -20.41 9.52 -14.39
CA ALA A 368 -21.64 10.28 -14.18
C ALA A 368 -21.36 11.78 -14.22
N ASN A 369 -22.16 12.53 -14.98
CA ASN A 369 -22.14 13.99 -14.93
C ASN A 369 -23.07 14.45 -13.80
N LEU A 370 -22.56 15.28 -12.91
CA LEU A 370 -23.32 15.81 -11.78
C LEU A 370 -23.21 17.34 -11.74
N ALA A 371 -24.35 18.02 -11.84
CA ALA A 371 -24.43 19.45 -11.62
C ALA A 371 -24.54 19.75 -10.11
N VAL A 372 -23.46 20.21 -9.48
CA VAL A 372 -23.45 20.56 -8.07
C VAL A 372 -24.10 21.93 -7.87
N THR A 373 -25.23 21.98 -7.16
CA THR A 373 -26.04 23.20 -6.97
C THR A 373 -25.72 23.99 -5.69
N GLY A 374 -24.79 23.48 -4.85
CA GLY A 374 -24.34 24.10 -3.60
C GLY A 374 -25.02 23.61 -2.32
N GLY A 375 -25.97 22.68 -2.43
CA GLY A 375 -26.51 21.91 -1.30
C GLY A 375 -25.87 20.53 -1.17
N ALA A 376 -26.12 19.85 -0.04
CA ALA A 376 -25.76 18.45 0.13
C ALA A 376 -26.47 17.58 -0.91
N GLN A 377 -25.70 16.78 -1.67
CA GLN A 377 -26.22 15.91 -2.73
C GLN A 377 -25.81 14.48 -2.48
N ASN A 378 -26.70 13.55 -2.83
CA ASN A 378 -26.44 12.12 -2.79
C ASN A 378 -26.53 11.59 -4.22
N LEU A 379 -25.48 10.95 -4.70
CA LEU A 379 -25.43 10.24 -5.97
C LEU A 379 -25.26 8.76 -5.68
N THR A 380 -26.20 7.94 -6.16
CA THR A 380 -26.07 6.49 -6.08
C THR A 380 -25.59 5.97 -7.44
N ILE A 381 -24.47 5.25 -7.45
CA ILE A 381 -23.92 4.60 -8.64
C ILE A 381 -24.02 3.10 -8.43
N GLU A 382 -24.87 2.45 -9.21
CA GLU A 382 -24.94 0.99 -9.25
C GLU A 382 -23.93 0.47 -10.27
N LEU A 383 -22.91 -0.23 -9.79
CA LEU A 383 -21.95 -0.89 -10.67
C LEU A 383 -22.63 -2.08 -11.33
N GLN A 384 -22.47 -2.26 -12.63
CA GLN A 384 -22.93 -3.48 -13.29
C GLN A 384 -22.00 -4.64 -12.94
N ALA A 385 -22.51 -5.88 -12.93
CA ALA A 385 -21.62 -7.04 -12.82
C ALA A 385 -20.68 -7.07 -14.04
N PRO A 386 -19.39 -7.41 -13.86
CA PRO A 386 -18.46 -7.47 -14.98
C PRO A 386 -18.91 -8.55 -15.96
N LYS A 387 -18.96 -8.23 -17.25
CA LYS A 387 -19.26 -9.21 -18.30
C LYS A 387 -17.98 -9.84 -18.83
N ARG A 388 -17.98 -11.17 -18.98
CA ARG A 388 -16.81 -11.93 -19.42
C ARG A 388 -16.27 -11.48 -20.78
N ASP A 389 -17.14 -11.11 -21.72
CA ASP A 389 -16.77 -10.69 -23.09
C ASP A 389 -16.14 -9.28 -23.16
N GLU A 390 -16.32 -8.47 -22.12
CA GLU A 390 -15.66 -7.17 -21.94
C GLU A 390 -14.23 -7.32 -21.39
N HIS A 391 -13.83 -8.53 -20.98
CA HIS A 391 -12.56 -8.81 -20.30
C HIS A 391 -11.69 -9.79 -21.11
N MET A 392 -10.37 -9.71 -20.92
CA MET A 392 -9.43 -10.78 -21.26
C MET A 392 -9.47 -11.85 -20.17
N VAL A 393 -9.59 -13.12 -20.56
CA VAL A 393 -9.61 -14.26 -19.65
C VAL A 393 -8.20 -14.81 -19.51
N VAL A 394 -7.64 -14.79 -18.31
CA VAL A 394 -6.33 -15.36 -18.03
C VAL A 394 -6.48 -16.61 -17.20
N ARG A 395 -5.99 -17.73 -17.71
CA ARG A 395 -6.01 -19.02 -17.02
C ARG A 395 -4.61 -19.34 -16.52
N LEU A 396 -4.51 -19.64 -15.25
CA LEU A 396 -3.27 -20.03 -14.60
C LEU A 396 -3.27 -21.53 -14.36
N PHE A 397 -2.17 -22.17 -14.75
CA PHE A 397 -1.96 -23.59 -14.57
C PHE A 397 -0.68 -23.83 -13.77
N SER A 398 -0.72 -24.82 -12.89
CA SER A 398 0.46 -25.33 -12.18
C SER A 398 1.41 -26.03 -13.17
N PRO A 399 2.62 -26.41 -12.73
CA PRO A 399 3.57 -27.15 -13.57
C PRO A 399 3.02 -28.49 -14.10
N ASP A 400 2.09 -29.12 -13.38
CA ASP A 400 1.39 -30.35 -13.80
C ASP A 400 0.10 -30.07 -14.60
N GLY A 401 -0.15 -28.82 -15.00
CA GLY A 401 -1.27 -28.44 -15.87
C GLY A 401 -2.62 -28.29 -15.16
N LYS A 402 -2.67 -28.27 -13.82
CA LYS A 402 -3.92 -28.09 -13.06
C LYS A 402 -4.24 -26.59 -12.88
N PRO A 403 -5.51 -26.17 -12.88
CA PRO A 403 -5.88 -24.78 -12.64
C PRO A 403 -5.45 -24.26 -11.25
N VAL A 404 -4.96 -23.03 -11.17
CA VAL A 404 -4.36 -22.42 -9.96
C VAL A 404 -5.11 -21.18 -9.46
N GLY A 405 -5.84 -21.34 -8.34
CA GLY A 405 -6.42 -20.22 -7.60
C GLY A 405 -5.40 -19.48 -6.71
N GLY A 406 -5.77 -18.29 -6.19
CA GLY A 406 -5.00 -17.58 -5.16
C GLY A 406 -3.71 -16.90 -5.63
N ALA A 407 -3.45 -16.84 -6.93
CA ALA A 407 -2.34 -16.08 -7.47
C ALA A 407 -2.70 -14.58 -7.54
N LYS A 408 -1.72 -13.72 -7.24
CA LYS A 408 -1.80 -12.30 -7.55
C LYS A 408 -1.37 -12.10 -9.00
N VAL A 409 -2.29 -11.71 -9.85
CA VAL A 409 -1.98 -11.41 -11.25
C VAL A 409 -1.93 -9.88 -11.43
N MET A 410 -1.08 -9.41 -12.34
CA MET A 410 -0.79 -8.01 -12.64
C MET A 410 -0.64 -7.86 -14.16
N MET A 411 -1.10 -6.76 -14.74
CA MET A 411 -0.94 -6.48 -16.17
C MET A 411 -0.27 -5.12 -16.36
N ALA A 412 0.71 -5.06 -17.25
CA ALA A 412 1.36 -3.84 -17.69
C ALA A 412 1.24 -3.73 -19.21
N LEU A 413 1.15 -2.50 -19.72
CA LEU A 413 1.32 -2.25 -21.15
C LEU A 413 2.80 -2.37 -21.48
N ASP A 414 3.11 -3.30 -22.38
CA ASP A 414 4.45 -3.49 -22.91
C ASP A 414 4.59 -2.64 -24.17
N HIS A 415 5.27 -1.50 -24.01
CA HIS A 415 5.64 -0.62 -25.12
C HIS A 415 7.16 -0.43 -25.09
N PRO A 416 7.83 -0.44 -26.26
CA PRO A 416 9.29 -0.27 -26.35
C PRO A 416 9.84 1.03 -25.73
N ASP A 417 8.98 2.01 -25.45
CA ASP A 417 9.36 3.34 -25.00
C ASP A 417 8.82 3.71 -23.63
N VAL A 418 7.63 3.23 -23.30
CA VAL A 418 6.93 3.55 -22.05
C VAL A 418 6.33 2.27 -21.48
N SER A 419 7.04 1.63 -20.57
CA SER A 419 6.40 0.67 -19.68
C SER A 419 5.60 1.45 -18.63
N ILE A 420 4.28 1.37 -18.74
CA ILE A 420 3.37 1.89 -17.71
C ILE A 420 3.10 0.77 -16.73
N GLY A 421 3.54 1.00 -15.50
CA GLY A 421 3.35 0.05 -14.41
C GLY A 421 1.87 -0.14 -14.06
N ASP A 422 1.57 -1.37 -13.64
CA ASP A 422 0.39 -1.83 -12.93
C ASP A 422 -0.95 -1.21 -13.39
N LEU A 423 -1.35 -1.54 -14.62
CA LEU A 423 -2.58 -1.05 -15.20
C LEU A 423 -3.81 -1.88 -14.85
N SER A 424 -3.70 -2.97 -14.08
CA SER A 424 -4.89 -3.78 -13.82
C SER A 424 -4.85 -4.60 -12.55
N LEU A 425 -6.04 -4.75 -11.98
CA LEU A 425 -6.38 -5.71 -10.94
C LEU A 425 -7.41 -6.70 -11.47
N PHE A 426 -7.37 -7.90 -10.91
CA PHE A 426 -7.91 -9.12 -11.49
C PHE A 426 -9.02 -9.63 -10.61
N MET A 427 -10.06 -10.13 -11.25
CA MET A 427 -11.11 -10.84 -10.54
C MET A 427 -10.86 -12.33 -10.68
N ALA A 428 -10.65 -13.04 -9.58
CA ALA A 428 -10.68 -14.51 -9.59
C ALA A 428 -12.13 -14.93 -9.90
N ALA A 429 -12.36 -15.46 -11.09
CA ALA A 429 -13.65 -15.94 -11.56
C ALA A 429 -13.87 -17.42 -11.22
N GLY A 430 -12.80 -18.13 -10.80
CA GLY A 430 -12.83 -19.53 -10.41
C GLY A 430 -11.43 -20.06 -10.09
N ALA A 431 -11.30 -21.37 -9.89
CA ALA A 431 -9.99 -22.01 -9.72
C ALA A 431 -9.17 -21.84 -11.02
N GLY A 432 -8.12 -21.03 -10.98
CA GLY A 432 -7.26 -20.79 -12.14
C GLY A 432 -7.69 -19.68 -13.09
N GLU A 433 -8.92 -19.19 -13.04
CA GLU A 433 -9.42 -18.21 -14.02
C GLU A 433 -9.49 -16.79 -13.45
N TYR A 434 -8.91 -15.84 -14.16
CA TYR A 434 -8.85 -14.43 -13.80
C TYR A 434 -9.37 -13.57 -14.96
N TRP A 435 -10.22 -12.60 -14.67
CA TRP A 435 -10.72 -11.66 -15.69
C TRP A 435 -10.02 -10.33 -15.57
N ILE A 436 -9.54 -9.81 -16.70
CA ILE A 436 -8.79 -8.57 -16.80
C ILE A 436 -9.53 -7.64 -17.74
N ARG A 437 -9.91 -6.46 -17.25
CA ARG A 437 -10.50 -5.47 -18.15
C ARG A 437 -9.42 -4.99 -19.10
N ARG A 438 -9.67 -5.11 -20.40
CA ARG A 438 -8.75 -4.57 -21.41
C ARG A 438 -8.77 -3.04 -21.31
N PRO A 439 -7.63 -2.35 -21.39
CA PRO A 439 -7.63 -0.90 -21.52
C PRO A 439 -8.49 -0.53 -22.71
N GLU A 440 -9.40 0.43 -22.52
CA GLU A 440 -10.29 0.87 -23.59
C GLU A 440 -9.45 1.37 -24.78
N PRO A 441 -9.88 1.16 -26.03
CA PRO A 441 -9.14 1.66 -27.19
C PRO A 441 -8.88 3.19 -27.13
N GLU A 442 -9.70 3.93 -26.39
CA GLU A 442 -9.50 5.37 -26.14
C GLU A 442 -8.25 5.66 -25.30
N LEU A 443 -7.84 4.75 -24.40
CA LEU A 443 -6.54 4.82 -23.72
C LEU A 443 -5.36 4.67 -24.68
N ALA A 444 -5.53 3.92 -25.77
CA ALA A 444 -4.48 3.78 -26.79
C ALA A 444 -4.41 4.98 -27.74
N ARG A 445 -5.39 5.91 -27.69
CA ARG A 445 -5.39 7.13 -28.51
C ARG A 445 -4.55 8.26 -27.93
N PHE A 446 -3.96 8.11 -26.74
CA PHE A 446 -3.05 9.15 -26.25
C PHE A 446 -1.78 9.17 -27.10
N GLU A 447 -1.35 10.36 -27.53
CA GLU A 447 -0.16 10.57 -28.38
C GLU A 447 1.15 9.96 -27.82
N MET A 448 1.15 9.53 -26.55
CA MET A 448 2.27 8.82 -25.93
C MET A 448 2.28 7.30 -26.17
N PHE A 449 1.19 6.71 -26.64
CA PHE A 449 1.13 5.29 -26.99
C PHE A 449 1.13 5.15 -28.50
N ALA A 450 1.95 4.23 -29.01
CA ALA A 450 1.80 3.70 -30.35
C ALA A 450 0.37 3.17 -30.56
N PRO A 451 -0.08 3.00 -31.83
CA PRO A 451 -1.35 2.34 -32.13
C PRO A 451 -1.53 1.08 -31.28
N ALA A 452 -2.74 0.84 -30.80
CA ALA A 452 -3.05 -0.31 -29.94
C ALA A 452 -2.55 -1.65 -30.49
N GLU A 453 -2.44 -1.75 -31.82
CA GLU A 453 -1.97 -2.92 -32.57
C GLU A 453 -0.47 -3.19 -32.40
N GLU A 454 0.33 -2.18 -32.05
CA GLU A 454 1.77 -2.28 -31.82
C GLU A 454 2.13 -2.51 -30.34
N CYS A 455 1.16 -2.35 -29.44
CA CYS A 455 1.36 -2.57 -28.02
C CYS A 455 1.24 -4.06 -27.66
N GLY A 456 2.11 -4.53 -26.77
CA GLY A 456 1.95 -5.80 -26.07
C GLY A 456 1.29 -5.58 -24.71
N LEU A 457 0.79 -6.67 -24.11
CA LEU A 457 0.41 -6.73 -22.70
C LEU A 457 1.37 -7.68 -22.01
N SER A 458 2.09 -7.21 -20.99
CA SER A 458 2.85 -8.06 -20.09
C SER A 458 1.95 -8.46 -18.92
N ILE A 459 1.64 -9.75 -18.82
CA ILE A 459 0.88 -10.31 -17.70
C ILE A 459 1.88 -10.96 -16.74
N ARG A 460 1.86 -10.54 -15.48
CA ARG A 460 2.64 -11.11 -14.39
C ARG A 460 1.72 -11.86 -13.43
N ALA A 461 1.95 -13.15 -13.21
CA ALA A 461 1.22 -13.95 -12.21
C ALA A 461 2.17 -14.38 -11.09
N THR A 462 1.82 -14.09 -9.84
CA THR A 462 2.60 -14.43 -8.63
C THR A 462 1.80 -15.38 -7.75
N HIS A 463 2.30 -16.59 -7.53
CA HIS A 463 1.71 -17.59 -6.64
C HIS A 463 2.69 -17.98 -5.54
N ARG A 464 2.17 -18.19 -4.31
CA ARG A 464 3.00 -18.49 -3.13
C ARG A 464 3.85 -19.76 -3.30
N GLN A 465 3.31 -20.79 -3.95
CA GLN A 465 3.97 -22.09 -4.15
C GLN A 465 4.88 -22.13 -5.39
N TRP A 466 4.50 -21.43 -6.46
CA TRP A 466 5.14 -21.57 -7.78
C TRP A 466 5.80 -20.30 -8.29
N GLY A 467 5.99 -19.30 -7.43
CA GLY A 467 6.76 -18.12 -7.77
C GLY A 467 6.03 -17.15 -8.68
N THR A 468 6.80 -16.40 -9.47
CA THR A 468 6.29 -15.35 -10.38
C THR A 468 6.57 -15.71 -11.83
N VAL A 469 5.56 -15.75 -12.69
CA VAL A 469 5.71 -15.95 -14.14
C VAL A 469 5.26 -14.71 -14.90
N PHE A 470 5.91 -14.45 -16.03
CA PHE A 470 5.59 -13.36 -16.95
C PHE A 470 5.15 -13.92 -18.30
N LYS A 471 4.15 -13.32 -18.92
CA LYS A 471 3.66 -13.69 -20.24
C LYS A 471 3.32 -12.43 -21.03
N SER A 472 4.06 -12.18 -22.11
CA SER A 472 3.66 -11.17 -23.09
C SER A 472 2.58 -11.74 -24.01
N VAL A 473 1.51 -10.97 -24.24
CA VAL A 473 0.41 -11.30 -25.15
C VAL A 473 0.08 -10.09 -26.02
N PRO A 474 -0.47 -10.28 -27.24
CA PRO A 474 -0.96 -9.17 -28.05
C PRO A 474 -2.03 -8.35 -27.32
N PHE A 475 -2.08 -7.04 -27.54
CA PHE A 475 -3.10 -6.16 -26.94
C PHE A 475 -4.55 -6.60 -27.22
N ASN A 476 -4.78 -7.21 -28.38
CA ASN A 476 -6.10 -7.70 -28.79
C ASN A 476 -6.43 -9.12 -28.30
N ALA A 477 -5.55 -9.76 -27.52
CA ALA A 477 -5.79 -11.10 -26.97
C ALA A 477 -7.06 -11.11 -26.10
N LYS A 478 -7.95 -12.07 -26.38
CA LYS A 478 -9.16 -12.31 -25.56
C LYS A 478 -8.91 -13.31 -24.44
N GLU A 479 -7.94 -14.19 -24.64
CA GLU A 479 -7.59 -15.22 -23.67
C GLU A 479 -6.07 -15.37 -23.60
N ALA A 480 -5.55 -15.72 -22.43
CA ALA A 480 -4.15 -16.08 -22.23
C ALA A 480 -4.02 -17.21 -21.21
N ASP A 481 -3.35 -18.28 -21.61
CA ASP A 481 -3.00 -19.38 -20.71
C ASP A 481 -1.56 -19.19 -20.22
N ILE A 482 -1.38 -19.22 -18.91
CA ILE A 482 -0.10 -19.02 -18.23
C ILE A 482 0.18 -20.26 -17.38
N HIS A 483 1.28 -20.94 -17.69
CA HIS A 483 1.74 -22.10 -16.95
C HIS A 483 2.88 -21.68 -16.03
N PHE A 484 2.72 -21.93 -14.73
CA PHE A 484 3.81 -21.82 -13.78
C PHE A 484 4.85 -22.90 -14.09
N GLY A 485 6.12 -22.50 -14.11
CA GLY A 485 7.24 -23.43 -14.24
C GLY A 485 7.68 -24.01 -12.90
N GLY A 486 8.75 -24.81 -12.94
CA GLY A 486 9.51 -25.12 -11.73
C GLY A 486 10.08 -23.83 -11.12
N VAL A 487 10.26 -23.83 -9.81
CA VAL A 487 10.93 -22.73 -9.11
C VAL A 487 12.18 -23.22 -8.37
N GLY A 488 13.14 -22.33 -8.20
CA GLY A 488 14.33 -22.52 -7.40
C GLY A 488 14.57 -21.35 -6.45
N ASP A 489 15.36 -21.58 -5.42
CA ASP A 489 15.83 -20.53 -4.53
C ASP A 489 17.11 -19.89 -5.11
N VAL A 490 17.24 -18.57 -5.02
CA VAL A 490 18.45 -17.86 -5.44
C VAL A 490 19.07 -17.21 -4.22
N THR A 491 20.28 -17.63 -3.86
CA THR A 491 21.05 -17.02 -2.78
C THR A 491 22.08 -16.09 -3.39
N VAL A 492 22.02 -14.79 -3.08
CA VAL A 492 22.95 -13.79 -3.59
C VAL A 492 23.83 -13.30 -2.45
N ARG A 493 25.15 -13.38 -2.62
CA ARG A 493 26.14 -12.75 -1.75
C ARG A 493 26.66 -11.48 -2.40
N ILE A 494 26.82 -10.41 -1.64
CA ILE A 494 27.52 -9.21 -2.11
C ILE A 494 28.96 -9.24 -1.59
N SER A 495 29.94 -9.23 -2.50
CA SER A 495 31.36 -9.07 -2.16
C SER A 495 31.81 -7.62 -2.33
N ASN A 496 33.00 -7.30 -1.80
CA ASN A 496 33.60 -5.95 -1.84
C ASN A 496 32.76 -4.85 -1.16
N LEU A 497 32.03 -5.19 -0.09
CA LEU A 497 31.33 -4.20 0.71
C LEU A 497 32.34 -3.24 1.37
N PRO A 498 32.20 -1.90 1.20
CA PRO A 498 33.04 -0.94 1.90
C PRO A 498 32.83 -1.01 3.41
N ALA A 499 33.81 -0.51 4.16
CA ALA A 499 33.71 -0.42 5.62
C ALA A 499 32.54 0.49 6.07
N GLU A 500 32.25 1.53 5.28
CA GLU A 500 31.08 2.37 5.47
C GLU A 500 29.82 1.73 4.86
N PRO A 501 28.67 1.71 5.56
CA PRO A 501 27.47 1.10 5.03
C PRO A 501 26.98 1.81 3.75
N VAL A 502 26.67 1.02 2.72
CA VAL A 502 26.02 1.53 1.50
C VAL A 502 24.52 1.59 1.75
N ALA A 503 23.98 2.80 1.83
CA ALA A 503 22.55 2.99 2.06
C ALA A 503 21.74 2.63 0.81
N ASN A 504 20.53 2.11 1.02
CA ASN A 504 19.53 1.88 -0.01
C ASN A 504 19.94 0.93 -1.15
N VAL A 505 20.79 -0.06 -0.86
CA VAL A 505 21.12 -1.10 -1.84
C VAL A 505 20.04 -2.18 -1.86
N VAL A 506 19.62 -2.57 -3.05
CA VAL A 506 18.60 -3.60 -3.30
C VAL A 506 19.13 -4.60 -4.32
N VAL A 507 19.01 -5.89 -4.02
CA VAL A 507 19.25 -6.96 -5.00
C VAL A 507 17.91 -7.34 -5.63
N SER A 508 17.89 -7.53 -6.94
CA SER A 508 16.73 -8.06 -7.65
C SER A 508 17.12 -9.18 -8.59
N VAL A 509 16.23 -10.17 -8.74
CA VAL A 509 16.36 -11.27 -9.69
C VAL A 509 15.29 -11.10 -10.77
N VAL A 510 15.70 -11.05 -12.03
CA VAL A 510 14.80 -10.78 -13.16
C VAL A 510 14.89 -11.95 -14.15
N PRO A 511 13.87 -12.83 -14.22
CA PRO A 511 13.82 -13.90 -15.21
C PRO A 511 13.89 -13.36 -16.64
N GLU A 512 14.52 -14.10 -17.55
CA GLU A 512 14.53 -13.77 -18.97
C GLU A 512 13.09 -13.72 -19.52
N GLY A 513 12.78 -12.71 -20.32
CA GLY A 513 11.42 -12.49 -20.85
C GLY A 513 10.50 -11.63 -19.97
N ALA A 514 10.92 -11.20 -18.77
CA ALA A 514 10.22 -10.15 -18.04
C ALA A 514 10.35 -8.82 -18.81
N ALA A 515 9.24 -8.30 -19.32
CA ALA A 515 9.20 -7.33 -20.41
C ALA A 515 9.73 -5.92 -20.06
N ALA A 516 10.01 -5.59 -18.79
CA ALA A 516 10.51 -4.26 -18.45
C ALA A 516 11.63 -4.25 -17.41
N ARG A 517 12.72 -3.52 -17.73
CA ARG A 517 13.74 -3.08 -16.74
C ARG A 517 13.16 -2.24 -15.59
N ARG A 518 11.92 -1.76 -15.68
CA ARG A 518 11.21 -1.05 -14.60
C ARG A 518 10.43 -1.96 -13.65
N GLU A 519 10.01 -3.15 -14.09
CA GLU A 519 9.36 -4.14 -13.20
C GLU A 519 10.29 -4.66 -12.10
N ILE A 520 11.60 -4.42 -12.26
CA ILE A 520 12.66 -4.72 -11.30
C ILE A 520 12.44 -4.02 -9.95
N SER A 521 11.75 -2.88 -9.94
CA SER A 521 11.38 -2.18 -8.70
C SER A 521 10.16 -2.77 -7.98
N LEU A 522 9.39 -3.63 -8.65
CA LEU A 522 8.06 -4.09 -8.21
C LEU A 522 8.01 -5.61 -7.95
N SER A 523 9.05 -6.36 -8.32
CA SER A 523 9.24 -7.75 -7.87
C SER A 523 9.50 -7.77 -6.36
N HIS A 524 8.49 -8.17 -5.59
CA HIS A 524 8.47 -8.25 -4.12
C HIS A 524 9.44 -9.32 -3.59
N PHE A 525 10.73 -9.09 -3.72
CA PHE A 525 11.75 -9.76 -2.96
C PHE A 525 12.70 -8.71 -2.37
N GLN A 526 12.13 -7.73 -1.68
CA GLN A 526 12.90 -6.87 -0.80
C GLN A 526 13.08 -7.60 0.53
N GLU A 527 14.28 -8.11 0.79
CA GLU A 527 14.75 -8.13 2.16
C GLU A 527 15.28 -6.75 2.52
N ARG A 528 15.19 -6.42 3.82
CA ARG A 528 15.51 -5.12 4.42
C ARG A 528 16.73 -4.44 3.79
N PRO A 529 16.78 -3.10 3.75
CA PRO A 529 18.02 -2.41 3.44
C PRO A 529 19.13 -2.96 4.35
N ALA A 530 20.30 -3.25 3.80
CA ALA A 530 21.49 -3.72 4.53
C ALA A 530 22.03 -2.69 5.56
N SER A 531 21.22 -1.68 5.93
CA SER A 531 21.58 -0.51 6.70
C SER A 531 20.82 -0.41 8.04
N ALA A 532 20.58 -1.52 8.72
CA ALA A 532 20.41 -1.43 10.18
C ALA A 532 21.82 -1.48 10.80
N PRO A 533 22.28 -0.45 11.54
CA PRO A 533 23.51 -0.58 12.31
C PRO A 533 23.29 -1.75 13.28
N THR A 534 23.92 -2.89 13.01
CA THR A 534 24.01 -3.94 14.01
C THR A 534 24.80 -3.37 15.19
N ALA A 535 24.34 -3.65 16.40
CA ALA A 535 25.06 -3.34 17.63
C ALA A 535 26.56 -3.65 17.48
N PRO A 536 27.45 -2.82 18.06
CA PRO A 536 28.90 -3.01 17.95
C PRO A 536 29.27 -4.45 18.35
N GLY A 537 29.91 -5.19 17.45
CA GLY A 537 30.40 -6.56 17.68
C GLY A 537 29.85 -7.66 16.76
N ARG A 538 28.94 -7.39 15.82
CA ARG A 538 28.61 -8.36 14.76
C ARG A 538 29.58 -8.26 13.59
N SER A 539 30.04 -9.42 13.12
CA SER A 539 30.88 -9.60 11.93
C SER A 539 30.37 -8.75 10.75
N PRO A 540 31.25 -8.14 9.92
CA PRO A 540 30.84 -7.34 8.77
C PRO A 540 29.82 -8.13 7.95
N LEU A 541 28.66 -7.49 7.72
CA LEU A 541 27.51 -8.02 7.00
C LEU A 541 27.97 -8.85 5.79
N GLN A 542 27.93 -10.18 5.87
CA GLN A 542 27.71 -10.94 4.66
C GLN A 542 26.28 -10.61 4.25
N ALA A 543 26.11 -9.64 3.36
CA ALA A 543 24.81 -9.34 2.77
C ALA A 543 24.46 -10.53 1.86
N VAL A 544 23.98 -11.59 2.50
CA VAL A 544 23.38 -12.76 1.86
C VAL A 544 21.89 -12.47 1.78
N THR A 545 21.35 -12.40 0.57
CA THR A 545 19.91 -12.26 0.32
C THR A 545 19.41 -13.52 -0.34
N GLN A 546 18.35 -14.12 0.20
CA GLN A 546 17.74 -15.32 -0.37
C GLN A 546 16.40 -14.98 -1.01
N PHE A 547 16.28 -15.25 -2.30
CA PHE A 547 15.05 -15.17 -3.07
C PHE A 547 14.46 -16.58 -3.15
N ARG A 548 13.18 -16.74 -2.80
CA ARG A 548 12.51 -18.05 -2.89
C ARG A 548 11.50 -18.05 -4.01
N GLY A 549 11.32 -19.19 -4.67
CA GLY A 549 10.29 -19.29 -5.70
C GLY A 549 10.63 -18.52 -6.97
N VAL A 550 11.90 -18.42 -7.35
CA VAL A 550 12.29 -17.80 -8.63
C VAL A 550 12.09 -18.83 -9.75
N PRO A 551 11.48 -18.48 -10.90
CA PRO A 551 11.33 -19.42 -12.01
C PRO A 551 12.65 -20.05 -12.44
N VAL A 552 12.63 -21.35 -12.71
CA VAL A 552 13.75 -22.07 -13.31
C VAL A 552 14.00 -21.55 -14.72
N GLY A 553 15.27 -21.33 -15.05
CA GLY A 553 15.70 -20.80 -16.33
C GLY A 553 16.68 -19.63 -16.20
N PRO A 554 17.06 -19.03 -17.33
CA PRO A 554 17.93 -17.87 -17.36
C PRO A 554 17.29 -16.68 -16.63
N ALA A 555 18.08 -16.00 -15.82
CA ALA A 555 17.69 -14.77 -15.11
C ALA A 555 18.88 -13.80 -15.04
N THR A 556 18.62 -12.54 -14.76
CA THR A 556 19.65 -11.53 -14.48
C THR A 556 19.50 -11.04 -13.06
N LEU A 557 20.57 -11.19 -12.28
CA LEU A 557 20.75 -10.52 -11.01
C LEU A 557 21.13 -9.06 -11.26
N TYR A 558 20.51 -8.17 -10.52
CA TYR A 558 20.86 -6.76 -10.51
C TYR A 558 21.05 -6.29 -9.07
N LEU A 559 22.11 -5.52 -8.86
CA LEU A 559 22.38 -4.80 -7.64
C LEU A 559 22.09 -3.32 -7.89
N PHE A 560 21.08 -2.76 -7.25
CA PHE A 560 20.70 -1.36 -7.38
C PHE A 560 21.04 -0.57 -6.15
N LYS A 561 21.26 0.73 -6.34
CA LYS A 561 21.11 1.73 -5.29
C LYS A 561 19.86 2.55 -5.55
N LEU A 562 18.89 2.53 -4.63
CA LEU A 562 17.74 3.42 -4.70
C LEU A 562 18.15 4.86 -4.33
N ILE A 563 17.67 5.84 -5.09
CA ILE A 563 18.04 7.24 -4.91
C ILE A 563 16.76 8.06 -4.68
N GLY A 564 16.67 8.65 -3.48
CA GLY A 564 15.49 9.37 -3.00
C GLY A 564 14.38 8.45 -2.47
N ALA A 565 13.18 9.01 -2.26
CA ALA A 565 11.99 8.27 -1.82
C ALA A 565 11.28 7.52 -2.97
N GLY A 566 11.79 7.65 -4.20
CA GLY A 566 11.21 7.04 -5.39
C GLY A 566 11.78 5.66 -5.70
N GLN A 567 11.09 4.96 -6.59
CA GLN A 567 11.48 3.65 -7.13
C GLN A 567 12.59 3.70 -8.21
N SER A 568 13.31 4.83 -8.30
CA SER A 568 14.41 4.99 -9.26
C SER A 568 15.74 4.68 -8.59
N GLY A 569 16.61 3.95 -9.29
CA GLY A 569 17.92 3.57 -8.78
C GLY A 569 18.96 3.39 -9.87
N VAL A 570 20.23 3.36 -9.46
CA VAL A 570 21.38 3.11 -10.34
C VAL A 570 21.76 1.64 -10.25
N VAL A 571 21.95 0.99 -11.40
CA VAL A 571 22.55 -0.35 -11.46
C VAL A 571 24.02 -0.24 -11.05
N LEU A 572 24.37 -0.83 -9.91
CA LEU A 572 25.73 -0.96 -9.42
C LEU A 572 26.43 -2.13 -10.12
N ALA A 573 25.78 -3.28 -10.18
CA ALA A 573 26.29 -4.48 -10.82
C ALA A 573 25.13 -5.31 -11.40
N SER A 574 25.44 -6.14 -12.40
CA SER A 574 24.49 -7.13 -12.91
C SER A 574 25.20 -8.41 -13.33
N LYS A 575 24.56 -9.57 -13.17
CA LYS A 575 25.09 -10.88 -13.55
C LYS A 575 23.99 -11.77 -14.09
N THR A 576 24.18 -12.34 -15.28
CA THR A 576 23.28 -13.38 -15.81
C THR A 576 23.56 -14.70 -15.09
N ILE A 577 22.49 -15.37 -14.66
CA ILE A 577 22.50 -16.62 -13.91
C ILE A 577 21.52 -17.60 -14.55
N SER A 578 21.62 -18.88 -14.23
CA SER A 578 20.63 -19.90 -14.60
C SER A 578 20.05 -20.49 -13.33
N VAL A 579 18.79 -20.19 -13.04
CA VAL A 579 18.08 -20.70 -11.86
C VAL A 579 17.69 -22.14 -12.11
N THR A 580 18.06 -23.04 -11.20
CA THR A 580 17.71 -24.46 -11.28
C THR A 580 16.70 -24.83 -10.19
N ALA A 581 16.02 -25.98 -10.32
CA ALA A 581 15.06 -26.42 -9.31
C ALA A 581 15.69 -26.65 -7.92
N THR A 582 17.00 -26.96 -7.88
CA THR A 582 17.77 -27.07 -6.62
C THR A 582 18.24 -25.72 -6.08
N GLY A 583 17.91 -24.63 -6.78
CA GLY A 583 18.38 -23.29 -6.49
C GLY A 583 19.73 -22.95 -7.13
N VAL A 584 20.22 -21.74 -6.87
CA VAL A 584 21.55 -21.27 -7.31
C VAL A 584 22.11 -20.30 -6.27
N GLU A 585 23.40 -20.39 -6.01
CA GLU A 585 24.11 -19.46 -5.13
C GLU A 585 25.13 -18.67 -5.94
N GLU A 586 25.04 -17.34 -5.85
CA GLU A 586 25.81 -16.44 -6.70
C GLU A 586 26.38 -15.27 -5.90
N THR A 587 27.53 -14.76 -6.35
CA THR A 587 28.16 -13.57 -5.77
C THR A 587 28.13 -12.42 -6.76
N LEU A 588 27.63 -11.27 -6.32
CA LEU A 588 27.71 -9.99 -7.02
C LEU A 588 28.82 -9.14 -6.38
N GLU A 589 29.74 -8.68 -7.21
CA GLU A 589 30.79 -7.77 -6.76
C GLU A 589 30.25 -6.34 -6.74
N LEU A 590 30.28 -5.69 -5.58
CA LEU A 590 30.00 -4.27 -5.49
C LEU A 590 31.17 -3.50 -6.13
N PRO A 591 30.93 -2.66 -7.16
CA PRO A 591 32.00 -1.86 -7.76
C PRO A 591 32.50 -0.80 -6.77
N GLY A 592 33.68 -0.22 -7.07
CA GLY A 592 34.12 1.00 -6.38
C GLY A 592 33.06 2.09 -6.47
N LEU A 593 32.68 2.64 -5.32
CA LEU A 593 31.68 3.71 -5.21
C LEU A 593 32.37 5.03 -4.88
N TYR A 594 31.92 6.11 -5.52
CA TYR A 594 32.50 7.43 -5.43
C TYR A 594 31.43 8.48 -5.15
N ASP A 595 31.83 9.53 -4.44
CA ASP A 595 30.97 10.69 -4.22
C ASP A 595 31.18 11.71 -5.35
N LEU A 596 30.08 12.24 -5.87
CA LEU A 596 30.06 13.34 -6.81
C LEU A 596 29.58 14.60 -6.08
N VAL A 597 30.48 15.53 -5.84
CA VAL A 597 30.16 16.87 -5.30
C VAL A 597 30.06 17.83 -6.47
N VAL A 598 28.92 18.48 -6.65
CA VAL A 598 28.66 19.46 -7.72
C VAL A 598 28.46 20.83 -7.10
N ILE A 599 29.23 21.82 -7.56
CA ILE A 599 29.11 23.23 -7.15
C ILE A 599 28.40 23.99 -8.26
N PRO A 600 27.14 24.43 -8.08
CA PRO A 600 26.46 25.22 -9.08
C PRO A 600 27.10 26.60 -9.27
N ASP A 601 27.07 27.10 -10.50
CA ASP A 601 27.60 28.41 -10.90
C ASP A 601 26.81 29.61 -10.33
N ALA A 602 25.54 29.39 -10.01
CA ALA A 602 24.67 30.31 -9.30
C ALA A 602 23.79 29.55 -8.29
N PRO A 603 23.26 30.22 -7.25
CA PRO A 603 22.29 29.60 -6.34
C PRO A 603 21.15 28.98 -7.16
N LEU A 604 21.11 27.65 -7.19
CA LEU A 604 19.97 26.92 -7.69
C LEU A 604 18.88 27.20 -6.65
N GLY A 605 17.76 27.81 -7.05
CA GLY A 605 16.60 27.93 -6.17
C GLY A 605 16.04 26.54 -5.85
N ARG A 606 14.72 26.38 -5.86
CA ARG A 606 14.09 25.06 -5.77
C ARG A 606 14.19 24.29 -7.10
N LEU A 607 15.38 24.27 -7.72
CA LEU A 607 15.64 23.58 -8.98
C LEU A 607 16.21 22.20 -8.70
N ASP A 608 15.59 21.20 -9.30
CA ASP A 608 16.00 19.81 -9.18
C ASP A 608 17.14 19.52 -10.18
N MET A 609 18.24 18.97 -9.65
CA MET A 609 19.32 18.46 -10.47
C MET A 609 19.13 16.96 -10.70
N THR A 610 19.06 16.57 -11.97
CA THR A 610 18.93 15.18 -12.40
C THR A 610 20.30 14.67 -12.81
N LEU A 611 20.67 13.51 -12.30
CA LEU A 611 21.85 12.78 -12.76
C LEU A 611 21.35 11.63 -13.64
N SER A 612 22.05 11.25 -14.70
CA SER A 612 21.70 10.06 -15.47
C SER A 612 22.94 9.34 -15.94
N ARG A 613 22.86 8.02 -15.98
CA ARG A 613 23.88 7.14 -16.56
C ARG A 613 23.21 6.46 -17.74
N GLY A 614 23.94 6.12 -18.80
CA GLY A 614 23.33 5.68 -20.07
C GLY A 614 22.33 4.51 -19.99
N ASP A 615 22.28 3.80 -18.86
CA ASP A 615 21.42 2.69 -18.47
C ASP A 615 20.25 3.05 -17.52
N GLY A 616 20.13 4.28 -17.02
CA GLY A 616 19.05 4.70 -16.11
C GLY A 616 19.07 6.17 -15.65
N TRP A 617 17.95 6.63 -15.08
CA TRP A 617 17.80 7.97 -14.50
C TRP A 617 18.13 7.95 -13.01
N THR A 618 18.76 9.01 -12.51
CA THR A 618 19.10 9.22 -11.10
C THR A 618 18.40 10.47 -10.56
N THR A 619 17.79 10.33 -9.39
CA THR A 619 17.02 11.34 -8.66
C THR A 619 17.87 12.48 -8.08
N MET A 620 17.16 13.57 -7.82
CA MET A 620 17.50 14.82 -7.10
C MET A 620 18.58 14.69 -6.03
N ILE A 621 19.55 15.59 -6.10
CA ILE A 621 20.61 15.75 -5.12
C ILE A 621 20.24 16.91 -4.18
N LYS A 622 20.29 16.69 -2.86
CA LYS A 622 19.96 17.70 -1.86
C LYS A 622 21.11 18.71 -1.72
N LEU A 623 20.76 19.99 -1.61
CA LEU A 623 21.71 21.07 -1.34
C LEU A 623 22.12 21.04 0.14
N GLU A 624 23.42 20.95 0.44
CA GLU A 624 23.92 20.99 1.83
C GLU A 624 24.68 22.27 2.20
N ASP A 625 24.77 23.27 1.34
CA ASP A 625 25.51 24.54 1.59
C ASP A 625 25.57 25.37 0.29
N GLY A 626 24.65 25.10 -0.63
CA GLY A 626 24.78 25.49 -2.03
C GLY A 626 25.48 24.46 -2.91
N THR A 627 26.14 23.43 -2.36
CA THR A 627 26.63 22.27 -3.13
C THR A 627 25.64 21.12 -3.15
N CYS A 628 25.72 20.30 -4.19
CA CYS A 628 24.93 19.10 -4.37
C CYS A 628 25.83 17.87 -4.30
N VAL A 629 25.58 16.97 -3.35
CA VAL A 629 26.37 15.73 -3.20
C VAL A 629 25.57 14.48 -3.58
N ALA A 630 25.94 13.80 -4.67
CA ALA A 630 25.47 12.44 -4.96
C ALA A 630 26.49 11.43 -4.42
N ARG A 631 26.15 10.76 -3.31
CA ARG A 631 27.07 9.84 -2.64
C ARG A 631 27.06 8.44 -3.24
N GLN A 632 28.17 7.74 -3.16
CA GLN A 632 28.40 6.32 -3.46
C GLN A 632 27.77 5.88 -4.80
N LEU A 633 28.23 6.49 -5.88
CA LEU A 633 27.92 6.18 -7.28
C LEU A 633 29.00 5.28 -7.89
N PRO A 634 28.68 4.31 -8.76
CA PRO A 634 29.68 3.50 -9.43
C PRO A 634 30.52 4.33 -10.42
N GLU A 635 31.70 3.85 -10.78
CA GLU A 635 32.52 4.44 -11.85
C GLU A 635 31.74 4.57 -13.16
N GLY A 636 31.92 5.67 -13.89
CA GLY A 636 31.33 5.84 -15.22
C GLY A 636 31.07 7.27 -15.64
N ASP A 637 30.53 7.41 -16.84
CA ASP A 637 30.12 8.70 -17.39
C ASP A 637 28.66 8.99 -17.01
N TYR A 638 28.44 10.16 -16.42
CA TYR A 638 27.14 10.66 -15.99
C TYR A 638 26.81 11.96 -16.70
N LEU A 639 25.51 12.23 -16.86
CA LEU A 639 24.98 13.48 -17.35
C LEU A 639 24.22 14.17 -16.23
N ILE A 640 24.68 15.35 -15.86
CA ILE A 640 24.03 16.24 -14.90
C ILE A 640 23.15 17.20 -15.70
N SER A 641 21.89 17.36 -15.29
CA SER A 641 20.94 18.29 -15.88
C SER A 641 20.24 19.09 -14.78
N VAL A 642 20.10 20.39 -14.97
CA VAL A 642 19.37 21.29 -14.07
C VAL A 642 18.25 21.92 -14.88
N GLY A 643 16.99 21.75 -14.43
CA GLY A 643 15.78 22.09 -15.19
C GLY A 643 15.89 23.34 -16.07
N GLY A 644 16.05 23.13 -17.39
CA GLY A 644 16.09 24.19 -18.41
C GLY A 644 17.42 24.97 -18.54
N ARG A 645 18.44 24.70 -17.71
CA ARG A 645 19.72 25.44 -17.71
C ARG A 645 20.83 24.77 -18.51
N GLY A 646 20.58 23.61 -19.10
CA GLY A 646 21.57 22.86 -19.88
C GLY A 646 22.05 21.59 -19.17
N MET A 647 23.05 20.94 -19.76
CA MET A 647 23.55 19.65 -19.31
C MET A 647 25.07 19.66 -19.22
N MET A 648 25.63 18.84 -18.33
CA MET A 648 27.07 18.69 -18.15
C MET A 648 27.41 17.21 -17.98
N ALA A 649 28.30 16.69 -18.83
CA ALA A 649 28.84 15.36 -18.65
C ALA A 649 29.93 15.38 -17.57
N VAL A 650 29.93 14.39 -16.69
CA VAL A 650 30.96 14.19 -15.66
C VAL A 650 31.36 12.72 -15.63
N ARG A 651 32.65 12.44 -15.48
CA ARG A 651 33.16 11.07 -15.32
C ARG A 651 33.58 10.86 -13.87
N LEU A 652 33.14 9.74 -13.29
CA LEU A 652 33.59 9.28 -11.98
C LEU A 652 34.70 8.23 -12.12
N PRO A 653 35.66 8.17 -11.17
CA PRO A 653 35.86 9.13 -10.07
C PRO A 653 36.24 10.53 -10.58
N ALA A 654 35.68 11.57 -9.96
CA ALA A 654 36.12 12.95 -10.18
C ALA A 654 37.27 13.27 -9.19
N SER A 655 38.22 14.12 -9.60
CA SER A 655 39.37 14.50 -8.75
C SER A 655 39.02 15.48 -7.61
N GLY A 656 37.74 15.81 -7.42
CA GLY A 656 37.24 16.73 -6.41
C GLY A 656 35.85 17.29 -6.75
N PRO A 657 35.41 18.36 -6.07
CA PRO A 657 34.18 19.07 -6.42
C PRO A 657 34.19 19.56 -7.86
N VAL A 658 33.12 19.25 -8.59
CA VAL A 658 32.95 19.61 -10.00
C VAL A 658 32.08 20.86 -10.07
N LYS A 659 32.62 21.95 -10.61
CA LYS A 659 31.82 23.14 -10.90
C LYS A 659 30.83 22.82 -12.03
N PHE A 660 29.55 23.05 -11.81
CA PHE A 660 28.52 22.89 -12.82
C PHE A 660 28.63 24.03 -13.83
N GLU A 661 29.17 23.72 -15.00
CA GLU A 661 29.22 24.64 -16.14
C GLU A 661 28.34 24.04 -17.23
N PRO A 662 27.01 24.25 -17.16
CA PRO A 662 26.11 23.64 -18.11
C PRO A 662 26.44 24.15 -19.50
N LYS A 663 26.59 23.22 -20.43
CA LYS A 663 26.61 23.58 -21.84
C LYS A 663 25.16 23.66 -22.31
N PRO A 664 24.77 24.71 -23.05
CA PRO A 664 23.48 24.70 -23.70
C PRO A 664 23.43 23.49 -24.64
N ALA A 665 22.25 22.90 -24.75
CA ALA A 665 22.05 21.72 -25.60
C ALA A 665 22.00 22.16 -27.07
N HIS A 666 23.17 22.39 -27.67
CA HIS A 666 23.31 22.84 -29.06
C HIS A 666 23.21 21.73 -30.11
N ALA A 667 23.04 20.49 -29.67
CA ALA A 667 22.99 19.35 -30.57
C ALA A 667 22.21 18.19 -29.97
N LEU A 668 21.63 17.35 -30.84
CA LEU A 668 20.85 16.18 -30.45
C LEU A 668 21.54 14.92 -30.91
N ARG A 669 21.95 14.07 -29.96
CA ARG A 669 22.46 12.76 -30.32
C ARG A 669 21.31 11.77 -30.51
N VAL A 670 21.28 11.12 -31.67
CA VAL A 670 20.38 10.00 -31.96
C VAL A 670 20.87 8.78 -31.17
N SER A 671 20.14 8.41 -30.12
CA SER A 671 20.49 7.26 -29.28
C SER A 671 19.78 5.96 -29.70
N ARG A 672 18.57 6.08 -30.25
CA ARG A 672 17.75 5.02 -30.84
C ARG A 672 16.82 5.64 -31.89
N TYR A 673 16.23 4.82 -32.73
CA TYR A 673 15.09 5.15 -33.58
C TYR A 673 14.33 3.86 -33.89
N ASP A 674 13.07 4.00 -34.27
CA ASP A 674 12.27 2.90 -34.82
C ASP A 674 12.71 2.59 -36.26
N ALA A 675 12.96 1.31 -36.55
CA ALA A 675 13.34 0.82 -37.87
C ALA A 675 12.25 1.04 -38.92
N LEU A 676 11.00 1.26 -38.52
CA LEU A 676 9.90 1.66 -39.40
C LEU A 676 9.61 3.16 -39.36
N GLY A 677 10.36 3.94 -38.57
CA GLY A 677 10.14 5.36 -38.37
C GLY A 677 10.66 6.24 -39.52
N ILE A 678 10.12 7.45 -39.63
CA ILE A 678 10.52 8.45 -40.63
C ILE A 678 12.02 8.79 -40.59
N TYR A 679 12.61 8.78 -39.39
CA TYR A 679 14.01 9.11 -39.16
C TYR A 679 14.95 8.05 -39.76
N TYR A 680 14.59 6.78 -39.61
CA TYR A 680 15.32 5.68 -40.24
C TYR A 680 15.21 5.73 -41.76
N ARG A 681 13.99 5.95 -42.28
CA ARG A 681 13.76 6.10 -43.74
C ARG A 681 14.52 7.28 -44.35
N ALA A 682 14.69 8.36 -43.59
CA ALA A 682 15.54 9.49 -43.99
C ALA A 682 17.04 9.20 -43.86
N GLY A 683 17.41 8.07 -43.27
CA GLY A 683 18.80 7.61 -43.18
C GLY A 683 19.55 8.12 -41.96
N LEU A 684 18.88 8.58 -40.89
CA LEU A 684 19.51 8.81 -39.59
C LEU A 684 20.01 7.49 -38.98
N ARG A 685 21.12 7.56 -38.24
CA ARG A 685 21.81 6.42 -37.63
C ARG A 685 22.04 6.68 -36.13
N VAL A 686 22.14 5.60 -35.34
CA VAL A 686 22.48 5.71 -33.92
C VAL A 686 23.90 6.24 -33.82
N GLY A 687 24.09 7.30 -33.03
CA GLY A 687 25.36 8.01 -32.93
C GLY A 687 25.41 9.33 -33.70
N ASP A 688 24.49 9.57 -34.63
CA ASP A 688 24.34 10.84 -35.31
C ASP A 688 24.11 11.99 -34.33
N VAL A 689 24.66 13.16 -34.62
CA VAL A 689 24.50 14.38 -33.80
C VAL A 689 23.88 15.48 -34.65
N ILE A 690 22.59 15.75 -34.46
CA ILE A 690 21.86 16.81 -35.17
C ILE A 690 22.26 18.15 -34.58
N THR A 691 22.73 19.07 -35.42
CA THR A 691 23.29 20.37 -35.00
C THR A 691 22.48 21.57 -35.51
N ALA A 692 21.69 21.39 -36.57
CA ALA A 692 20.81 22.40 -37.11
C ALA A 692 19.62 21.76 -37.83
N PHE A 693 18.57 22.56 -38.07
CA PHE A 693 17.44 22.19 -38.91
C PHE A 693 17.06 23.35 -39.83
N ASP A 694 16.82 23.07 -41.12
CA ASP A 694 16.59 24.06 -42.17
C ASP A 694 17.63 25.21 -42.16
N GLY A 695 18.89 24.88 -41.86
CA GLY A 695 20.00 25.84 -41.74
C GLY A 695 20.00 26.68 -40.45
N GLN A 696 19.04 26.50 -39.55
CA GLN A 696 19.02 27.13 -38.23
C GLN A 696 19.72 26.23 -37.21
N ALA A 697 20.84 26.71 -36.66
CA ALA A 697 21.55 26.01 -35.60
C ALA A 697 20.66 25.83 -34.36
N LEU A 698 20.81 24.70 -33.68
CA LEU A 698 20.17 24.48 -32.39
C LEU A 698 20.94 25.28 -31.33
N GLU A 699 20.27 26.24 -30.70
CA GLU A 699 20.86 27.04 -29.64
C GLU A 699 20.42 26.55 -28.26
N GLU A 700 19.16 26.11 -28.14
CA GLU A 700 18.56 25.71 -26.88
C GLU A 700 17.69 24.44 -26.96
N SER A 701 17.45 23.82 -25.81
CA SER A 701 16.48 22.71 -25.69
C SER A 701 15.03 23.07 -26.04
N GLN A 702 14.70 24.36 -26.11
CA GLN A 702 13.39 24.82 -26.58
C GLN A 702 13.23 24.70 -28.09
N ASP A 703 14.34 24.80 -28.84
CA ASP A 703 14.37 24.64 -30.28
C ASP A 703 13.96 23.23 -30.70
N LEU A 704 14.12 22.25 -29.82
CA LEU A 704 13.62 20.88 -29.96
C LEU A 704 12.08 20.80 -30.02
N ARG A 705 11.39 21.57 -29.17
CA ARG A 705 9.93 21.66 -29.21
C ARG A 705 9.48 22.48 -30.41
N ALA A 706 10.27 23.46 -30.83
CA ALA A 706 10.04 24.21 -32.06
C ALA A 706 10.19 23.31 -33.29
N LEU A 707 11.27 22.54 -33.38
CA LEU A 707 11.55 21.51 -34.40
C LEU A 707 10.37 20.56 -34.52
N ARG A 708 9.87 20.03 -33.40
CA ARG A 708 8.71 19.13 -33.42
C ARG A 708 7.46 19.79 -34.01
N ARG A 709 7.18 21.03 -33.60
CA ARG A 709 6.02 21.79 -34.09
C ARG A 709 6.17 22.21 -35.55
N GLU A 710 7.37 22.54 -36.01
CA GLU A 710 7.64 22.94 -37.40
C GLU A 710 7.68 21.75 -38.34
N ALA A 711 8.27 20.63 -37.92
CA ALA A 711 8.20 19.37 -38.67
C ALA A 711 6.73 18.98 -38.94
N ALA A 712 5.85 19.17 -37.96
CA ALA A 712 4.41 18.91 -38.10
C ALA A 712 3.63 19.83 -39.05
N LYS A 713 4.24 20.93 -39.49
CA LYS A 713 3.59 21.87 -40.43
C LYS A 713 4.15 21.78 -41.85
N ARG A 714 5.28 21.09 -42.06
CA ARG A 714 6.07 21.19 -43.30
C ARG A 714 6.22 19.85 -44.01
N GLN A 715 6.17 19.91 -45.35
CA GLN A 715 6.39 18.75 -46.23
C GLN A 715 7.81 18.21 -46.25
N THR A 716 8.77 19.02 -45.87
CA THR A 716 10.18 18.64 -45.86
C THR A 716 10.89 19.38 -44.76
N LEU A 717 11.78 18.70 -44.05
CA LEU A 717 12.65 19.26 -43.03
C LEU A 717 14.08 18.77 -43.28
N THR A 718 15.03 19.68 -43.39
CA THR A 718 16.44 19.33 -43.58
C THR A 718 17.15 19.36 -42.23
N LEU A 719 17.89 18.32 -41.88
CA LEU A 719 18.68 18.23 -40.67
C LEU A 719 20.17 18.27 -41.01
N ASP A 720 20.94 19.13 -40.35
CA ASP A 720 22.40 19.08 -40.42
C ASP A 720 22.92 18.16 -39.32
N VAL A 721 23.55 17.06 -39.71
CA VAL A 721 23.92 15.95 -38.84
C VAL A 721 25.43 15.72 -38.88
N VAL A 722 26.08 15.68 -37.74
CA VAL A 722 27.46 15.22 -37.61
C VAL A 722 27.47 13.70 -37.45
N ARG A 723 28.01 13.00 -38.44
CA ARG A 723 28.19 11.54 -38.47
C ARG A 723 29.65 11.21 -38.69
N ASP A 724 30.24 10.42 -37.80
CA ASP A 724 31.66 10.06 -37.85
C ASP A 724 32.59 11.30 -38.01
N GLY A 725 32.23 12.39 -37.33
CA GLY A 725 32.94 13.68 -37.38
C GLY A 725 32.72 14.51 -38.64
N LYS A 726 31.87 14.08 -39.58
CA LYS A 726 31.56 14.80 -40.82
C LYS A 726 30.13 15.34 -40.81
N LEU A 727 29.96 16.57 -41.31
CA LEU A 727 28.63 17.15 -41.50
C LEU A 727 27.95 16.51 -42.72
N VAL A 728 26.73 16.02 -42.53
CA VAL A 728 25.88 15.35 -43.51
C VAL A 728 24.49 15.94 -43.41
N GLN A 729 23.87 16.27 -44.54
CA GLN A 729 22.47 16.69 -44.57
C GLN A 729 21.54 15.51 -44.70
N VAL A 730 20.55 15.43 -43.82
CA VAL A 730 19.50 14.42 -43.83
C VAL A 730 18.16 15.10 -44.07
N VAL A 731 17.50 14.78 -45.18
CA VAL A 731 16.20 15.37 -45.54
C VAL A 731 15.08 14.44 -45.10
N LEU A 732 14.26 14.90 -44.17
CA LEU A 732 13.00 14.28 -43.79
C LEU A 732 11.93 14.73 -44.80
N ARG A 733 11.23 13.78 -45.44
CA ARG A 733 10.16 14.07 -46.43
C ARG A 733 8.80 13.58 -45.92
N GLU A 734 7.76 14.36 -46.17
CA GLU A 734 6.37 14.14 -45.76
C GLU A 734 5.64 13.12 -46.63
N SER A 735 6.28 12.49 -47.63
CA SER A 735 5.63 11.42 -48.42
C SER A 735 5.28 10.15 -47.62
N GLY A 736 5.30 10.22 -46.29
CA GLY A 736 4.66 9.30 -45.36
C GLY A 736 4.01 9.97 -44.13
N TRP A 737 3.62 11.26 -44.15
CA TRP A 737 2.88 11.90 -43.03
C TRP A 737 1.36 12.07 -43.27
N GLN A 738 0.81 11.82 -44.47
CA GLN A 738 -0.64 11.94 -44.74
C GLN A 738 -1.13 10.72 -45.54
N ALA A 739 -2.28 10.05 -45.31
CA ALA A 739 -3.43 10.15 -44.37
C ALA A 739 -4.36 8.92 -44.66
N PRO A 740 -5.45 8.55 -43.91
CA PRO A 740 -6.16 9.22 -42.83
C PRO A 740 -6.34 8.33 -41.59
N PHE A 741 -5.68 8.66 -40.49
CA PHE A 741 -6.20 8.33 -39.16
C PHE A 741 -6.06 9.58 -38.31
N ALA A 742 -7.15 9.99 -37.67
CA ALA A 742 -7.24 11.18 -36.84
C ALA A 742 -6.50 11.03 -35.50
N GLY A 743 -5.27 10.51 -35.51
CA GLY A 743 -4.40 10.34 -34.36
C GLY A 743 -2.98 10.77 -34.74
N GLY A 744 -2.48 11.83 -34.10
CA GLY A 744 -1.18 12.42 -34.42
C GLY A 744 -0.02 11.51 -34.03
N GLU A 745 0.54 10.77 -34.99
CA GLU A 745 1.85 10.12 -34.86
C GLU A 745 2.97 11.16 -35.05
N GLY A 746 3.29 11.90 -33.99
CA GLY A 746 4.35 12.91 -33.98
C GLY A 746 5.62 12.47 -33.25
N LEU A 747 6.68 12.11 -34.00
CA LEU A 747 8.09 12.33 -33.64
C LEU A 747 8.65 11.67 -32.34
N SER A 748 8.09 10.56 -31.88
CA SER A 748 8.52 9.85 -30.65
C SER A 748 9.90 9.17 -30.74
N GLY A 749 10.42 8.93 -31.95
CA GLY A 749 11.59 8.08 -32.18
C GLY A 749 12.99 8.65 -31.91
N ILE A 750 13.17 9.95 -31.63
CA ILE A 750 14.50 10.51 -31.29
C ILE A 750 14.57 10.79 -29.79
N ARG A 751 15.36 10.00 -29.07
CA ARG A 751 15.77 10.32 -27.69
C ARG A 751 17.10 11.06 -27.70
N THR A 752 17.07 12.27 -27.15
CA THR A 752 18.18 13.20 -27.05
C THR A 752 19.00 12.87 -25.81
N ARG A 753 20.30 12.67 -25.98
CA ARG A 753 21.28 12.63 -24.89
C ARG A 753 22.08 13.93 -24.88
#